data_AF-A0A949MPJ1-F1
#
_entry.id   AF-A0A949MPJ1-F1
#
_cell.length_a   1.000
_cell.length_b   1.000
_cell.length_c   1.000
_cell.angle_alpha   90.00
_cell.angle_beta   90.00
_cell.angle_gamma   90.00
#
_symmetry.space_group_name_H-M   'P 1'
#
loop_
_entity.id
_entity.type
_entity.pdbx_description
1 polymer ?
#
loop_
_entity_poly.entity_id
_entity_poly.type
_entity_poly.pdbx_seq_one_letter_code
_entity_poly.pdbx_strand_id
1 'polypeptide(L)'
;MSYPGDIPPADSGPHTQMSGPVGAAPGGGDFAPAQSGSLARIISSTSIGKSVWDKVDLAYRQLKNIGGSAGGLLNVRPNPKAPTADQLIARARQSDKILVRLLARQGRYAEVARLAAMTDCEEIANLAMVRLIEAEEDQVDLIETLARGESRAASLALFGLLNTGYSDLAREIFVQRMADGSLCRMVESSLTTAFTLLAFAGRLDQKTGLNFSRTYFDPIWSSVNNTPRELVRFLGEILGDPDPLGGRCVAMHSDCIPQEIKLMVISLLTACSPEARERSLCYAASDTDDVVARLATGLLIDYWGSPEGCLPANLHYFPMLNMSLLFYLCNLSAAFKWPAPVDFDHYQQALDRIDEELAGLDPNFRGDLRRRSLDIEREGLVKEVDAIVERRLRSLQALVNNICGLLNLPNPQLEIGQGSFMAAYIIGRGRIKVTAKLFLDDEPLSIDLMSTLLHEIGHMEQDMLVIRLMADDLNLIFGHHSKLLRPLMERYADCIGYAPDPMFLLGVLRLRADQPLSPADRARAGRLIDSSYKTENGHRTGKLVEARIDHLEKSQLMLAGAQCDRQLLSCLADSRAIQSLFKQGQIPAVVQDEIADCQREFVEVMHDYLQQTAQDFAFVKSPGNAPSSALPMAMIGGRRYDLIEMAQRILSSRAPDGLLWIVDRLKHLLIEVLKEEGKILRSRLSDIRRQGYHEEEAYVISDRAEVIVNALRRNWYRVT
;
A
#
# COMPACT_ATOMS: atom_id res chain seq x y z
N MET A 1 -19.13 43.09 28.24
CA MET A 1 -18.23 44.18 28.68
C MET A 1 -17.90 45.03 27.47
N SER A 2 -17.89 46.35 27.67
CA SER A 2 -18.02 47.42 26.67
C SER A 2 -16.74 47.67 25.85
N TYR A 3 -16.90 47.97 24.55
CA TYR A 3 -15.90 48.64 23.70
C TYR A 3 -15.86 50.15 23.96
N PRO A 4 -14.72 50.83 23.73
CA PRO A 4 -14.57 51.72 22.55
C PRO A 4 -13.11 51.73 21.99
N GLY A 5 -12.75 52.23 20.80
CA GLY A 5 -13.44 52.92 19.71
C GLY A 5 -12.52 53.17 18.49
N ASP A 6 -13.09 53.72 17.42
CA ASP A 6 -12.49 54.15 16.13
C ASP A 6 -11.72 55.51 16.25
N ILE A 7 -10.77 55.94 15.38
CA ILE A 7 -10.86 56.76 14.11
C ILE A 7 -9.43 57.43 13.93
N PRO A 8 -8.84 57.83 12.74
CA PRO A 8 -8.64 57.24 11.40
C PRO A 8 -7.26 57.70 10.75
N PRO A 9 -7.05 58.03 9.43
CA PRO A 9 -5.80 57.74 8.71
C PRO A 9 -4.99 58.98 8.22
N ALA A 10 -3.86 58.78 7.52
CA ALA A 10 -3.19 59.82 6.74
C ALA A 10 -2.57 59.28 5.43
N ASP A 11 -3.00 59.92 4.33
CA ASP A 11 -2.46 59.92 2.96
C ASP A 11 -1.08 60.57 2.86
N SER A 12 -0.26 60.14 1.89
CA SER A 12 0.33 60.99 0.83
C SER A 12 1.36 60.24 -0.04
N GLY A 13 1.14 60.19 -1.36
CA GLY A 13 2.19 59.98 -2.40
C GLY A 13 3.11 61.23 -2.54
N PRO A 14 3.85 61.47 -3.66
CA PRO A 14 3.73 60.92 -5.03
C PRO A 14 5.05 60.70 -5.86
N HIS A 15 4.88 60.21 -7.12
CA HIS A 15 5.65 60.33 -8.41
C HIS A 15 7.22 60.34 -8.44
N THR A 16 7.93 59.64 -9.36
CA THR A 16 8.27 60.03 -10.78
C THR A 16 9.26 58.95 -11.33
N GLN A 17 9.02 58.18 -12.42
CA GLN A 17 9.29 58.36 -13.87
C GLN A 17 10.74 58.08 -14.39
N MET A 18 10.80 57.36 -15.54
CA MET A 18 11.91 57.12 -16.52
C MET A 18 13.00 56.10 -16.13
N SER A 19 13.46 55.16 -16.99
CA SER A 19 13.79 55.22 -18.43
C SER A 19 13.90 53.82 -19.08
N GLY A 20 13.69 53.73 -20.41
CA GLY A 20 14.11 52.59 -21.26
C GLY A 20 15.63 52.55 -21.48
N PRO A 21 16.22 51.67 -22.34
CA PRO A 21 15.80 51.47 -23.74
C PRO A 21 15.98 50.05 -24.37
N VAL A 22 15.20 49.80 -25.44
CA VAL A 22 15.61 49.37 -26.81
C VAL A 22 16.64 48.24 -26.98
N GLY A 23 16.21 47.16 -27.64
CA GLY A 23 17.08 46.17 -28.30
C GLY A 23 16.29 45.34 -29.32
N ALA A 24 16.74 45.36 -30.57
CA ALA A 24 16.03 44.95 -31.76
C ALA A 24 16.02 43.43 -32.04
N ALA A 25 15.04 43.03 -32.86
CA ALA A 25 14.89 41.76 -33.60
C ALA A 25 16.05 41.55 -34.63
N PRO A 26 16.09 40.50 -35.49
CA PRO A 26 15.06 39.49 -35.80
C PRO A 26 15.58 38.05 -36.05
N GLY A 27 14.66 37.10 -36.26
CA GLY A 27 15.03 35.84 -36.91
C GLY A 27 14.02 34.70 -36.90
N GLY A 28 13.09 34.72 -37.86
CA GLY A 28 12.79 33.55 -38.68
C GLY A 28 11.76 32.53 -38.18
N GLY A 29 10.72 32.31 -39.00
CA GLY A 29 10.11 30.98 -39.13
C GLY A 29 8.59 30.94 -39.16
N ASP A 30 7.98 31.52 -40.20
CA ASP A 30 6.59 31.24 -40.57
C ASP A 30 6.43 29.77 -41.00
N PHE A 31 5.52 29.05 -40.36
CA PHE A 31 4.79 27.95 -40.99
C PHE A 31 3.31 28.04 -40.59
N ALA A 32 2.49 28.39 -41.58
CA ALA A 32 1.04 28.41 -41.49
C ALA A 32 0.47 26.99 -41.35
N PRO A 33 -0.64 26.80 -40.61
CA PRO A 33 -1.38 25.54 -40.58
C PRO A 33 -2.40 25.52 -41.74
N ALA A 34 -2.45 24.40 -42.45
CA ALA A 34 -3.47 24.14 -43.45
C ALA A 34 -4.83 23.89 -42.79
N GLN A 35 -5.83 24.62 -43.27
CA GLN A 35 -7.24 24.49 -42.97
C GLN A 35 -7.84 23.22 -43.59
N SER A 36 -8.67 22.51 -42.83
CA SER A 36 -9.97 21.96 -43.26
C SER A 36 -10.66 21.49 -41.96
N GLY A 37 -11.93 21.73 -41.66
CA GLY A 37 -13.06 22.34 -42.34
C GLY A 37 -14.26 21.91 -41.50
N SER A 38 -14.77 22.80 -40.66
CA SER A 38 -15.96 22.57 -39.84
C SER A 38 -17.20 22.89 -40.68
N LEU A 39 -18.11 21.92 -40.80
CA LEU A 39 -19.52 22.17 -41.06
C LEU A 39 -20.36 21.35 -40.10
N ALA A 40 -21.34 22.04 -39.53
CA ALA A 40 -22.00 21.72 -38.29
C ALA A 40 -23.08 20.63 -38.40
N ARG A 41 -23.25 19.93 -37.27
CA ARG A 41 -24.50 19.44 -36.65
C ARG A 41 -25.81 19.68 -37.42
N ILE A 42 -26.56 18.60 -37.68
CA ILE A 42 -28.01 18.49 -37.41
C ILE A 42 -28.36 17.03 -37.01
N ILE A 43 -28.72 16.85 -35.73
CA ILE A 43 -29.81 16.03 -35.13
C ILE A 43 -29.99 14.52 -35.50
N SER A 44 -30.06 13.72 -34.41
CA SER A 44 -30.91 12.53 -34.14
C SER A 44 -30.35 11.10 -34.28
N SER A 45 -30.34 10.44 -33.12
CA SER A 45 -30.79 9.07 -32.83
C SER A 45 -30.56 7.96 -33.86
N THR A 46 -29.69 7.01 -33.54
CA THR A 46 -30.08 5.67 -33.06
C THR A 46 -28.83 4.79 -32.93
N SER A 47 -28.79 4.04 -31.82
CA SER A 47 -27.92 2.88 -31.62
C SER A 47 -27.96 1.95 -32.83
N ILE A 48 -26.80 1.41 -33.25
CA ILE A 48 -26.57 0.04 -33.79
C ILE A 48 -25.23 -0.07 -34.58
N GLY A 49 -24.54 1.03 -34.94
CA GLY A 49 -23.36 0.97 -35.83
C GLY A 49 -21.98 0.59 -35.24
N LYS A 50 -21.77 0.63 -33.92
CA LYS A 50 -20.43 0.37 -33.32
C LYS A 50 -20.11 -1.10 -33.04
N SER A 51 -21.11 -2.00 -32.99
CA SER A 51 -20.87 -3.37 -32.49
C SER A 51 -20.26 -4.36 -33.50
N VAL A 52 -20.23 -4.03 -34.79
CA VAL A 52 -19.73 -4.96 -35.83
C VAL A 52 -18.22 -4.83 -36.03
N TRP A 53 -17.68 -3.61 -36.02
CA TRP A 53 -16.23 -3.37 -36.15
C TRP A 53 -15.47 -3.70 -34.86
N ASP A 54 -16.07 -3.48 -33.68
CA ASP A 54 -15.49 -3.91 -32.40
C ASP A 54 -15.44 -5.45 -32.29
N LYS A 55 -16.37 -6.18 -32.93
CA LYS A 55 -16.37 -7.65 -32.97
C LYS A 55 -15.40 -8.23 -34.00
N VAL A 56 -15.18 -7.55 -35.14
CA VAL A 56 -14.16 -7.94 -36.13
C VAL A 56 -12.75 -7.66 -35.60
N ASP A 57 -12.55 -6.55 -34.88
CA ASP A 57 -11.25 -6.24 -34.24
C ASP A 57 -10.98 -7.15 -33.03
N LEU A 58 -12.02 -7.58 -32.30
CA LEU A 58 -11.92 -8.61 -31.26
C LEU A 58 -11.63 -10.01 -31.84
N ALA A 59 -12.25 -10.38 -32.96
CA ALA A 59 -11.97 -11.65 -33.66
C ALA A 59 -10.57 -11.67 -34.31
N TYR A 60 -10.09 -10.53 -34.82
CA TYR A 60 -8.73 -10.40 -35.36
C TYR A 60 -7.67 -10.44 -34.26
N ARG A 61 -7.94 -9.86 -33.08
CA ARG A 61 -7.08 -10.01 -31.87
C ARG A 61 -7.12 -11.44 -31.30
N GLN A 62 -8.26 -12.13 -31.38
CA GLN A 62 -8.38 -13.52 -30.94
C GLN A 62 -7.71 -14.51 -31.90
N LEU A 63 -7.75 -14.29 -33.21
CA LEU A 63 -7.01 -15.11 -34.20
C LEU A 63 -5.49 -14.89 -34.14
N LYS A 64 -5.02 -13.69 -33.76
CA LYS A 64 -3.60 -13.42 -33.52
C LYS A 64 -3.06 -14.09 -32.23
N ASN A 65 -3.94 -14.48 -31.31
CA ASN A 65 -3.59 -15.12 -30.04
C ASN A 65 -3.46 -16.65 -30.09
N ILE A 66 -3.75 -17.30 -31.23
CA ILE A 66 -3.61 -18.77 -31.36
C ILE A 66 -2.25 -19.16 -31.99
N GLY A 67 -1.61 -18.25 -32.74
CA GLY A 67 -0.32 -18.50 -33.40
C GLY A 67 0.94 -18.16 -32.59
N GLY A 68 0.84 -17.81 -31.30
CA GLY A 68 1.95 -17.22 -30.52
C GLY A 68 2.13 -17.72 -29.09
N SER A 69 1.63 -18.92 -28.74
CA SER A 69 1.46 -19.36 -27.34
C SER A 69 2.75 -19.67 -26.55
N ALA A 70 3.94 -19.50 -27.13
CA ALA A 70 5.21 -19.52 -26.38
C ALA A 70 6.05 -18.23 -26.57
N GLY A 71 5.80 -17.45 -27.63
CA GLY A 71 6.62 -16.29 -28.01
C GLY A 71 6.21 -14.96 -27.39
N GLY A 72 5.49 -14.96 -26.26
CA GLY A 72 4.80 -13.76 -25.76
C GLY A 72 4.83 -13.52 -24.26
N LEU A 73 5.48 -14.36 -23.45
CA LEU A 73 5.39 -14.28 -21.99
C LEU A 73 5.89 -12.95 -21.40
N LEU A 74 6.83 -12.24 -22.07
CA LEU A 74 7.37 -10.96 -21.60
C LEU A 74 7.57 -9.87 -22.69
N ASN A 75 6.88 -9.96 -23.83
CA ASN A 75 7.14 -9.05 -24.95
C ASN A 75 6.74 -7.58 -24.65
N VAL A 76 7.71 -6.78 -24.21
CA VAL A 76 7.71 -5.32 -24.31
C VAL A 76 8.87 -4.92 -25.22
N ARG A 77 8.58 -4.04 -26.19
CA ARG A 77 9.51 -3.57 -27.22
C ARG A 77 10.89 -3.19 -26.65
N PRO A 78 11.99 -3.45 -27.39
CA PRO A 78 13.33 -3.08 -26.99
C PRO A 78 13.54 -1.56 -27.15
N ASN A 79 13.54 -0.87 -26.01
CA ASN A 79 14.40 0.27 -25.69
C ASN A 79 14.20 0.51 -24.19
N PRO A 80 15.20 0.83 -23.33
CA PRO A 80 16.39 1.66 -23.60
C PRO A 80 17.62 1.31 -22.70
N LYS A 81 18.61 2.23 -22.67
CA LYS A 81 19.73 2.51 -21.70
C LYS A 81 20.18 1.40 -20.73
N ALA A 82 21.51 1.25 -20.59
CA ALA A 82 22.16 0.35 -19.64
C ALA A 82 21.59 0.49 -18.21
N PRO A 83 21.44 -0.62 -17.47
CA PRO A 83 20.88 -0.60 -16.12
C PRO A 83 21.73 0.26 -15.20
N THR A 84 21.08 1.00 -14.30
CA THR A 84 21.78 1.79 -13.27
C THR A 84 22.42 0.88 -12.22
N ALA A 85 23.39 1.39 -11.46
CA ALA A 85 24.02 0.64 -10.37
C ALA A 85 22.98 0.11 -9.36
N ASP A 86 21.99 0.93 -9.00
CA ASP A 86 20.91 0.53 -8.10
C ASP A 86 20.06 -0.61 -8.66
N GLN A 87 19.81 -0.61 -9.97
CA GLN A 87 19.08 -1.70 -10.64
C GLN A 87 19.87 -3.01 -10.62
N LEU A 88 21.21 -2.95 -10.71
CA LEU A 88 22.06 -4.14 -10.60
C LEU A 88 22.05 -4.69 -9.17
N ILE A 89 22.16 -3.83 -8.15
CA ILE A 89 22.10 -4.22 -6.74
C ILE A 89 20.73 -4.84 -6.40
N ALA A 90 19.63 -4.22 -6.84
CA ALA A 90 18.28 -4.73 -6.61
C ALA A 90 18.08 -6.13 -7.22
N ARG A 91 18.65 -6.37 -8.42
CA ARG A 91 18.60 -7.67 -9.09
C ARG A 91 19.46 -8.73 -8.41
N ALA A 92 20.63 -8.36 -7.90
CA ALA A 92 21.46 -9.27 -7.11
C ALA A 92 20.69 -9.72 -5.86
N ARG A 93 20.09 -8.78 -5.12
CA ARG A 93 19.25 -9.09 -3.94
C ARG A 93 18.04 -9.96 -4.29
N GLN A 94 17.40 -9.72 -5.43
CA GLN A 94 16.31 -10.58 -5.91
C GLN A 94 16.79 -12.00 -6.17
N SER A 95 17.99 -12.15 -6.76
CA SER A 95 18.58 -13.46 -7.04
C SER A 95 18.87 -14.22 -5.74
N ASP A 96 19.42 -13.55 -4.73
CA ASP A 96 19.70 -14.14 -3.43
C ASP A 96 18.43 -14.60 -2.70
N LYS A 97 17.34 -13.82 -2.76
CA LYS A 97 16.03 -14.22 -2.20
C LYS A 97 15.49 -15.50 -2.84
N ILE A 98 15.64 -15.62 -4.17
CA ILE A 98 15.25 -16.82 -4.91
C ILE A 98 16.13 -17.99 -4.47
N LEU A 99 17.45 -17.79 -4.40
CA LEU A 99 18.41 -18.80 -3.98
C LEU A 99 18.08 -19.36 -2.59
N VAL A 100 17.80 -18.50 -1.61
CA VAL A 100 17.42 -18.92 -0.25
C VAL A 100 16.19 -19.85 -0.27
N ARG A 101 15.18 -19.54 -1.08
CA ARG A 101 13.97 -20.38 -1.17
C ARG A 101 14.23 -21.71 -1.85
N LEU A 102 15.05 -21.73 -2.90
CA LEU A 102 15.45 -22.96 -3.57
C LEU A 102 16.22 -23.87 -2.63
N LEU A 103 17.23 -23.35 -1.92
CA LEU A 103 18.03 -24.11 -0.97
C LEU A 103 17.18 -24.66 0.18
N ALA A 104 16.28 -23.85 0.74
CA ALA A 104 15.36 -24.30 1.79
C ALA A 104 14.44 -25.43 1.30
N ARG A 105 13.90 -25.34 0.08
CA ARG A 105 13.08 -26.40 -0.50
C ARG A 105 13.87 -27.69 -0.77
N GLN A 106 15.16 -27.57 -1.06
CA GLN A 106 16.08 -28.70 -1.25
C GLN A 106 16.56 -29.30 0.09
N GLY A 107 16.13 -28.78 1.25
CA GLY A 107 16.62 -29.22 2.56
C GLY A 107 18.06 -28.80 2.87
N ARG A 108 18.66 -27.90 2.07
CA ARG A 108 20.05 -27.45 2.22
C ARG A 108 20.18 -26.31 3.23
N TYR A 109 19.71 -26.55 4.46
CA TYR A 109 19.60 -25.54 5.51
C TYR A 109 20.96 -24.99 5.98
N ALA A 110 22.03 -25.80 5.95
CA ALA A 110 23.38 -25.32 6.26
C ALA A 110 23.84 -24.19 5.31
N GLU A 111 23.46 -24.26 4.04
CA GLU A 111 23.78 -23.21 3.06
C GLU A 111 22.88 -21.99 3.22
N VAL A 112 21.61 -22.18 3.59
CA VAL A 112 20.72 -21.09 3.99
C VAL A 112 21.29 -20.33 5.18
N ALA A 113 21.77 -21.04 6.21
CA ALA A 113 22.43 -20.43 7.36
C ALA A 113 23.71 -19.68 6.97
N ARG A 114 24.55 -20.26 6.11
CA ARG A 114 25.75 -19.57 5.60
C ARG A 114 25.40 -18.28 4.84
N LEU A 115 24.37 -18.29 4.00
CA LEU A 115 23.91 -17.08 3.31
C LEU A 115 23.39 -16.03 4.30
N ALA A 116 22.64 -16.45 5.33
CA ALA A 116 22.17 -15.57 6.40
C ALA A 116 23.33 -14.91 7.18
N ALA A 117 24.41 -15.67 7.42
CA ALA A 117 25.59 -15.17 8.13
C ALA A 117 26.40 -14.15 7.31
N MET A 118 26.41 -14.27 5.98
CA MET A 118 27.25 -13.45 5.10
C MET A 118 26.52 -12.25 4.47
N THR A 119 25.20 -12.22 4.49
CA THR A 119 24.43 -11.18 3.81
C THR A 119 24.45 -9.84 4.56
N ASP A 120 24.59 -8.76 3.80
CA ASP A 120 24.43 -7.38 4.26
C ASP A 120 22.98 -6.87 4.12
N CYS A 121 22.05 -7.72 3.66
CA CYS A 121 20.67 -7.38 3.39
C CYS A 121 19.73 -7.99 4.44
N GLU A 122 19.02 -7.12 5.16
CA GLU A 122 18.07 -7.52 6.21
C GLU A 122 16.94 -8.42 5.68
N GLU A 123 16.40 -8.12 4.48
CA GLU A 123 15.32 -8.93 3.89
C GLU A 123 15.77 -10.37 3.58
N ILE A 124 17.03 -10.56 3.19
CA ILE A 124 17.60 -11.88 2.90
C ILE A 124 17.84 -12.64 4.22
N ALA A 125 18.40 -11.97 5.23
CA ALA A 125 18.58 -12.54 6.56
C ALA A 125 17.24 -12.97 7.18
N ASN A 126 16.21 -12.10 7.12
CA ASN A 126 14.85 -12.41 7.57
C ASN A 126 14.27 -13.61 6.84
N LEU A 127 14.36 -13.64 5.51
CA LEU A 127 13.85 -14.76 4.71
C LEU A 127 14.56 -16.07 5.06
N ALA A 128 15.89 -16.05 5.21
CA ALA A 128 16.66 -17.22 5.58
C ALA A 128 16.28 -17.72 6.99
N MET A 129 16.11 -16.82 7.95
CA MET A 129 15.70 -17.17 9.31
C MET A 129 14.31 -17.77 9.37
N VAL A 130 13.33 -17.22 8.65
CA VAL A 130 11.99 -17.81 8.55
C VAL A 130 12.07 -19.24 8.03
N ARG A 131 12.90 -19.50 7.00
CA ARG A 131 13.06 -20.84 6.45
C ARG A 131 13.77 -21.83 7.38
N LEU A 132 14.70 -21.36 8.20
CA LEU A 132 15.36 -22.19 9.21
C LEU A 132 14.40 -22.55 10.35
N ILE A 133 13.53 -21.61 10.75
CA ILE A 133 12.52 -21.83 11.81
C ILE A 133 11.39 -22.75 11.33
N GLU A 134 10.99 -22.64 10.07
CA GLU A 134 9.91 -23.46 9.45
C GLU A 134 10.38 -24.85 9.00
N ALA A 135 11.66 -25.22 9.20
CA ALA A 135 12.19 -26.50 8.76
C ALA A 135 11.52 -27.68 9.49
N GLU A 136 11.28 -28.78 8.78
CA GLU A 136 10.66 -30.00 9.36
C GLU A 136 11.59 -30.70 10.36
N GLU A 137 12.90 -30.64 10.13
CA GLU A 137 13.93 -31.09 11.06
C GLU A 137 14.37 -29.93 11.95
N ASP A 138 14.55 -30.19 13.25
CA ASP A 138 14.95 -29.16 14.21
C ASP A 138 16.35 -28.59 13.89
N GLN A 139 16.41 -27.33 13.42
CA GLN A 139 17.65 -26.65 13.01
C GLN A 139 18.27 -25.80 14.14
N VAL A 140 18.01 -26.13 15.40
CA VAL A 140 18.47 -25.35 16.56
C VAL A 140 19.96 -25.08 16.56
N ASP A 141 20.81 -26.06 16.21
CA ASP A 141 22.27 -25.87 16.19
C ASP A 141 22.71 -24.79 15.19
N LEU A 142 22.05 -24.73 14.02
CA LEU A 142 22.31 -23.69 13.01
C LEU A 142 21.82 -22.32 13.49
N ILE A 143 20.64 -22.28 14.11
CA ILE A 143 20.06 -21.05 14.66
C ILE A 143 20.92 -20.54 15.82
N GLU A 144 21.40 -21.40 16.71
CA GLU A 144 22.32 -21.06 17.80
C GLU A 144 23.62 -20.48 17.23
N THR A 145 24.21 -21.14 16.24
CA THR A 145 25.44 -20.68 15.59
C THR A 145 25.27 -19.28 15.02
N LEU A 146 24.13 -19.00 14.38
CA LEU A 146 23.78 -17.67 13.88
C LEU A 146 23.59 -16.67 15.02
N ALA A 147 22.88 -17.05 16.08
CA ALA A 147 22.60 -16.21 17.25
C ALA A 147 23.88 -15.79 18.00
N ARG A 148 24.94 -16.61 17.95
CA ARG A 148 26.26 -16.27 18.51
C ARG A 148 27.15 -15.47 17.56
N GLY A 149 26.84 -15.44 16.26
CA GLY A 149 27.65 -14.75 15.25
C GLY A 149 27.50 -13.22 15.21
N GLU A 150 28.33 -12.56 14.41
CA GLU A 150 28.30 -11.10 14.18
C GLU A 150 27.70 -10.78 12.80
N SER A 151 26.46 -11.21 12.56
CA SER A 151 25.76 -11.02 11.29
C SER A 151 24.38 -10.39 11.50
N ARG A 152 23.76 -9.86 10.43
CA ARG A 152 22.37 -9.36 10.49
C ARG A 152 21.38 -10.41 11.00
N ALA A 153 21.65 -11.68 10.70
CA ALA A 153 20.82 -12.80 11.13
C ALA A 153 20.89 -13.09 12.64
N ALA A 154 21.91 -12.62 13.37
CA ALA A 154 22.09 -13.03 14.76
C ALA A 154 20.96 -12.59 15.69
N SER A 155 20.52 -11.33 15.56
CA SER A 155 19.38 -10.83 16.34
C SER A 155 18.07 -11.54 16.00
N LEU A 156 17.86 -11.86 14.72
CA LEU A 156 16.71 -12.63 14.25
C LEU A 156 16.74 -14.08 14.74
N ALA A 157 17.92 -14.67 14.82
CA ALA A 157 18.14 -16.01 15.36
C ALA A 157 17.85 -16.08 16.86
N LEU A 158 18.18 -15.04 17.63
CA LEU A 158 17.76 -14.94 19.04
C LEU A 158 16.23 -14.97 19.16
N PHE A 159 15.51 -14.19 18.36
CA PHE A 159 14.03 -14.25 18.31
C PHE A 159 13.53 -15.62 17.85
N GLY A 160 14.23 -16.26 16.90
CA GLY A 160 13.95 -17.62 16.46
C GLY A 160 13.96 -18.60 17.63
N LEU A 161 15.07 -18.68 18.36
CA LEU A 161 15.21 -19.54 19.56
C LEU A 161 14.15 -19.24 20.63
N LEU A 162 13.86 -17.96 20.86
CA LEU A 162 12.84 -17.54 21.82
C LEU A 162 11.44 -18.05 21.40
N ASN A 163 11.12 -18.00 20.10
CA ASN A 163 9.80 -18.39 19.59
C ASN A 163 9.64 -19.91 19.41
N THR A 164 10.73 -20.66 19.16
CA THR A 164 10.71 -22.12 18.97
C THR A 164 10.78 -22.92 20.27
N GLY A 165 10.73 -22.26 21.44
CA GLY A 165 10.70 -22.91 22.76
C GLY A 165 12.05 -22.98 23.48
N TYR A 166 13.15 -22.59 22.83
CA TYR A 166 14.51 -22.57 23.39
C TYR A 166 14.80 -21.25 24.13
N SER A 167 13.88 -20.83 25.00
CA SER A 167 13.93 -19.52 25.66
C SER A 167 15.10 -19.36 26.62
N ASP A 168 15.52 -20.43 27.31
CA ASP A 168 16.68 -20.41 28.21
C ASP A 168 17.99 -20.22 27.46
N LEU A 169 18.17 -20.90 26.32
CA LEU A 169 19.34 -20.76 25.46
C LEU A 169 19.41 -19.36 24.84
N ALA A 170 18.27 -18.86 24.33
CA ALA A 170 18.18 -17.50 23.79
C ALA A 170 18.55 -16.45 24.86
N ARG A 171 18.07 -16.63 26.09
CA ARG A 171 18.39 -15.78 27.24
C ARG A 171 19.88 -15.83 27.57
N GLU A 172 20.47 -17.02 27.67
CA GLU A 172 21.90 -17.19 27.98
C GLU A 172 22.77 -16.45 26.97
N ILE A 173 22.53 -16.66 25.66
CA ILE A 173 23.28 -16.01 24.59
C ILE A 173 23.10 -14.49 24.66
N PHE A 174 21.87 -14.01 24.82
CA PHE A 174 21.61 -12.57 24.90
C PHE A 174 22.32 -11.92 26.10
N VAL A 175 22.21 -12.49 27.30
CA VAL A 175 22.85 -11.97 28.51
C VAL A 175 24.37 -11.96 28.37
N GLN A 176 24.96 -13.05 27.87
CA GLN A 176 26.39 -13.16 27.61
C GLN A 176 26.86 -12.05 26.65
N ARG A 177 26.13 -11.87 25.55
CA ARG A 177 26.49 -10.92 24.49
C ARG A 177 26.16 -9.46 24.80
N MET A 178 25.24 -9.20 25.72
CA MET A 178 25.06 -7.86 26.29
C MET A 178 26.20 -7.54 27.26
N ALA A 179 26.65 -8.51 28.06
CA ALA A 179 27.74 -8.32 29.02
C ALA A 179 29.10 -8.04 28.33
N ASP A 180 29.37 -8.67 27.18
CA ASP A 180 30.59 -8.41 26.38
C ASP A 180 30.47 -7.22 25.40
N GLY A 181 29.30 -6.59 25.36
CA GLY A 181 28.96 -5.45 24.50
C GLY A 181 28.90 -5.78 23.00
N SER A 182 28.94 -7.04 22.59
CA SER A 182 28.92 -7.43 21.17
C SER A 182 27.63 -7.03 20.48
N LEU A 183 26.48 -7.14 21.16
CA LEU A 183 25.19 -6.70 20.59
C LEU A 183 25.11 -5.19 20.41
N CYS A 184 25.65 -4.38 21.34
CA CYS A 184 25.72 -2.93 21.17
C CYS A 184 26.64 -2.54 20.01
N ARG A 185 27.79 -3.20 19.84
CA ARG A 185 28.67 -2.98 18.68
C ARG A 185 28.00 -3.34 17.35
N MET A 186 27.11 -4.34 17.35
CA MET A 186 26.31 -4.67 16.17
C MET A 186 25.31 -3.56 15.80
N VAL A 187 24.77 -2.84 16.78
CA VAL A 187 23.94 -1.65 16.55
C VAL A 187 24.77 -0.55 15.92
N GLU A 188 25.94 -0.26 16.49
CA GLU A 188 26.89 0.74 15.94
C GLU A 188 27.30 0.43 14.50
N SER A 189 27.46 -0.87 14.19
CA SER A 189 27.79 -1.37 12.85
C SER A 189 26.58 -1.53 11.91
N SER A 190 25.39 -1.10 12.35
CA SER A 190 24.12 -1.20 11.59
C SER A 190 23.75 -2.64 11.18
N LEU A 191 24.24 -3.66 11.91
CA LEU A 191 23.91 -5.07 11.68
C LEU A 191 22.59 -5.46 12.35
N THR A 192 22.21 -4.78 13.42
CA THR A 192 20.90 -4.90 14.08
C THR A 192 20.42 -3.51 14.51
N THR A 193 19.17 -3.38 14.93
CA THR A 193 18.63 -2.11 15.45
C THR A 193 18.58 -2.15 16.98
N ALA A 194 18.75 -0.99 17.61
CA ALA A 194 18.57 -0.86 19.06
C ALA A 194 17.19 -1.33 19.51
N PHE A 195 16.14 -1.04 18.71
CA PHE A 195 14.80 -1.52 18.99
C PHE A 195 14.68 -3.03 18.96
N THR A 196 15.33 -3.72 18.02
CA THR A 196 15.33 -5.19 17.97
C THR A 196 15.86 -5.78 19.27
N LEU A 197 16.95 -5.22 19.81
CA LEU A 197 17.52 -5.67 21.09
C LEU A 197 16.59 -5.37 22.27
N LEU A 198 16.00 -4.18 22.31
CA LEU A 198 15.12 -3.78 23.39
C LEU A 198 13.80 -4.58 23.37
N ALA A 199 13.22 -4.81 22.19
CA ALA A 199 12.04 -5.64 22.02
C ALA A 199 12.33 -7.09 22.42
N PHE A 200 13.53 -7.61 22.13
CA PHE A 200 13.94 -8.94 22.60
C PHE A 200 13.98 -9.00 24.13
N ALA A 201 14.58 -7.99 24.78
CA ALA A 201 14.61 -7.88 26.23
C ALA A 201 13.19 -7.79 26.83
N GLY A 202 12.31 -6.98 26.22
CA GLY A 202 10.90 -6.88 26.62
C GLY A 202 10.12 -8.20 26.54
N ARG A 203 10.37 -9.01 25.50
CA ARG A 203 9.78 -10.36 25.42
C ARG A 203 10.36 -11.33 26.45
N LEU A 204 11.65 -11.21 26.78
CA LEU A 204 12.22 -12.00 27.87
C LEU A 204 11.59 -11.63 29.22
N ASP A 205 11.31 -10.35 29.45
CA ASP A 205 10.63 -9.88 30.68
C ASP A 205 9.25 -10.52 30.81
N GLN A 206 8.47 -10.50 29.73
CA GLN A 206 7.14 -11.13 29.69
C GLN A 206 7.19 -12.64 29.97
N LYS A 207 8.23 -13.35 29.49
CA LYS A 207 8.36 -14.80 29.69
C LYS A 207 8.93 -15.20 31.04
N THR A 208 9.82 -14.39 31.61
CA THR A 208 10.59 -14.77 32.81
C THR A 208 10.17 -14.01 34.07
N GLY A 209 9.45 -12.89 33.93
CA GLY A 209 9.13 -11.98 35.04
C GLY A 209 10.33 -11.17 35.56
N LEU A 210 11.46 -11.20 34.85
CA LEU A 210 12.65 -10.39 35.15
C LEU A 210 12.59 -9.05 34.41
N ASN A 211 13.48 -8.11 34.75
CA ASN A 211 13.48 -6.73 34.22
C ASN A 211 14.67 -6.45 33.28
N PHE A 212 14.94 -7.34 32.32
CA PHE A 212 16.03 -7.21 31.34
C PHE A 212 15.93 -5.94 30.51
N SER A 213 14.73 -5.54 30.06
CA SER A 213 14.56 -4.32 29.25
C SER A 213 15.07 -3.09 30.01
N ARG A 214 14.76 -3.00 31.31
CA ARG A 214 15.25 -1.93 32.19
C ARG A 214 16.74 -2.02 32.45
N THR A 215 17.26 -3.23 32.73
CA THR A 215 18.69 -3.46 32.98
C THR A 215 19.56 -3.06 31.78
N TYR A 216 19.09 -3.32 30.56
CA TYR A 216 19.86 -3.12 29.34
C TYR A 216 19.49 -1.88 28.53
N PHE A 217 18.54 -1.07 29.00
CA PHE A 217 18.14 0.15 28.31
C PHE A 217 19.32 1.13 28.13
N ASP A 218 20.05 1.47 29.20
CA ASP A 218 21.14 2.46 29.13
C ASP A 218 22.28 2.04 28.17
N PRO A 219 22.75 0.76 28.18
CA PRO A 219 23.69 0.27 27.17
C PRO A 219 23.17 0.36 25.73
N ILE A 220 21.90 -0.02 25.50
CA ILE A 220 21.29 0.04 24.17
C ILE A 220 21.15 1.49 23.70
N TRP A 221 20.64 2.37 24.56
CA TRP A 221 20.51 3.80 24.31
C TRP A 221 21.84 4.44 23.93
N SER A 222 22.90 4.12 24.67
CA SER A 222 24.25 4.66 24.43
C SER A 222 24.80 4.28 23.05
N SER A 223 24.40 3.14 22.48
CA SER A 223 24.83 2.69 21.15
C SER A 223 24.25 3.50 19.98
N VAL A 224 23.12 4.20 20.19
CA VAL A 224 22.45 5.01 19.15
C VAL A 224 22.56 6.52 19.36
N ASN A 225 22.91 6.97 20.57
CA ASN A 225 22.93 8.38 20.95
C ASN A 225 23.85 9.28 20.09
N ASN A 226 24.84 8.70 19.41
CA ASN A 226 25.78 9.44 18.57
C ASN A 226 25.22 9.78 17.17
N THR A 227 24.06 9.23 16.78
CA THR A 227 23.47 9.44 15.45
C THR A 227 22.05 9.98 15.58
N PRO A 228 21.82 11.30 15.37
CA PRO A 228 20.51 11.93 15.58
C PRO A 228 19.35 11.26 14.80
N ARG A 229 19.64 10.74 13.60
CA ARG A 229 18.65 10.03 12.78
C ARG A 229 18.22 8.69 13.38
N GLU A 230 19.17 7.89 13.85
CA GLU A 230 18.88 6.60 14.50
C GLU A 230 18.26 6.80 15.88
N LEU A 231 18.60 7.91 16.56
CA LEU A 231 17.97 8.31 17.81
C LEU A 231 16.46 8.52 17.64
N VAL A 232 16.06 9.34 16.67
CA VAL A 232 14.64 9.59 16.36
C VAL A 232 13.93 8.30 15.98
N ARG A 233 14.57 7.47 15.15
CA ARG A 233 14.05 6.16 14.78
C ARG A 233 13.77 5.29 16.01
N PHE A 234 14.75 5.14 16.88
CA PHE A 234 14.65 4.30 18.06
C PHE A 234 13.57 4.77 19.03
N LEU A 235 13.49 6.09 19.27
CA LEU A 235 12.45 6.69 20.13
C LEU A 235 11.05 6.45 19.57
N GLY A 236 10.84 6.64 18.27
CA GLY A 236 9.55 6.41 17.62
C GLY A 236 9.14 4.93 17.64
N GLU A 237 10.08 4.01 17.36
CA GLU A 237 9.83 2.56 17.41
C GLU A 237 9.38 2.11 18.82
N ILE A 238 9.99 2.64 19.89
CA ILE A 238 9.56 2.37 21.28
C ILE A 238 8.11 2.78 21.54
N LEU A 239 7.67 3.89 20.94
CA LEU A 239 6.32 4.43 21.09
C LEU A 239 5.32 3.84 20.09
N GLY A 240 5.73 2.85 19.30
CA GLY A 240 4.84 2.15 18.36
C GLY A 240 4.69 2.83 17.00
N ASP A 241 5.54 3.79 16.65
CA ASP A 241 5.60 4.30 15.28
C ASP A 241 6.15 3.20 14.35
N PRO A 242 5.36 2.68 13.40
CA PRO A 242 5.81 1.65 12.46
C PRO A 242 6.81 2.22 11.44
N ASP A 243 6.94 3.55 11.33
CA ASP A 243 7.80 4.18 10.35
C ASP A 243 8.32 5.56 10.80
N PRO A 244 9.16 5.63 11.84
CA PRO A 244 9.60 6.90 12.45
C PRO A 244 10.48 7.78 11.55
N LEU A 245 10.93 7.24 10.41
CA LEU A 245 11.70 7.98 9.40
C LEU A 245 10.96 8.09 8.04
N GLY A 246 9.72 7.63 7.94
CA GLY A 246 8.96 7.62 6.67
C GLY A 246 9.48 6.64 5.60
N GLY A 247 10.33 5.68 5.99
CA GLY A 247 10.73 4.53 5.19
C GLY A 247 10.47 3.19 5.90
N ARG A 248 9.25 2.64 5.74
CA ARG A 248 8.83 1.24 6.00
C ARG A 248 9.70 0.47 7.00
N CYS A 249 9.41 0.59 8.29
CA CYS A 249 9.79 -0.43 9.27
C CYS A 249 8.64 -1.45 9.39
N VAL A 250 8.99 -2.73 9.54
CA VAL A 250 8.00 -3.80 9.75
C VAL A 250 7.55 -3.73 11.20
N ALA A 251 6.24 -3.71 11.43
CA ALA A 251 5.62 -3.69 12.74
C ALA A 251 6.23 -4.74 13.68
N MET A 252 7.02 -4.28 14.64
CA MET A 252 7.37 -5.05 15.82
C MET A 252 6.58 -4.47 16.99
N HIS A 253 5.91 -5.34 17.75
CA HIS A 253 4.97 -4.96 18.81
C HIS A 253 5.65 -4.14 19.92
N SER A 254 5.45 -2.82 19.93
CA SER A 254 5.86 -1.94 21.03
C SER A 254 5.18 -2.32 22.36
N ASP A 255 4.14 -3.15 22.32
CA ASP A 255 3.45 -3.74 23.48
C ASP A 255 4.38 -4.54 24.40
N CYS A 256 5.54 -4.99 23.92
CA CYS A 256 6.53 -5.66 24.76
C CYS A 256 7.43 -4.71 25.54
N ILE A 257 7.36 -3.41 25.29
CA ILE A 257 8.18 -2.41 25.98
C ILE A 257 7.45 -1.92 27.24
N PRO A 258 8.08 -1.98 28.44
CA PRO A 258 7.47 -1.51 29.67
C PRO A 258 7.10 -0.02 29.66
N GLN A 259 6.04 0.29 30.42
CA GLN A 259 5.51 1.63 30.63
C GLN A 259 6.59 2.63 31.05
N GLU A 260 7.48 2.26 31.97
CA GLU A 260 8.51 3.17 32.51
C GLU A 260 9.50 3.62 31.44
N ILE A 261 9.83 2.73 30.49
CA ILE A 261 10.70 3.05 29.36
C ILE A 261 9.98 3.98 28.40
N LYS A 262 8.71 3.71 28.07
CA LYS A 262 7.90 4.59 27.20
C LYS A 262 7.77 6.00 27.77
N LEU A 263 7.48 6.14 29.07
CA LEU A 263 7.38 7.44 29.75
C LEU A 263 8.71 8.20 29.74
N MET A 264 9.83 7.50 29.95
CA MET A 264 11.17 8.10 29.82
C MET A 264 11.44 8.56 28.39
N VAL A 265 11.10 7.76 27.38
CA VAL A 265 11.24 8.10 25.96
C VAL A 265 10.42 9.34 25.60
N ILE A 266 9.19 9.48 26.10
CA ILE A 266 8.38 10.69 25.92
C ILE A 266 9.12 11.93 26.42
N SER A 267 9.82 11.85 27.56
CA SER A 267 10.60 12.97 28.08
C SER A 267 11.82 13.33 27.21
N LEU A 268 12.36 12.37 26.45
CA LEU A 268 13.52 12.56 25.58
C LEU A 268 13.13 13.19 24.23
N LEU A 269 11.86 13.07 23.81
CA LEU A 269 11.38 13.65 22.55
C LEU A 269 11.50 15.18 22.48
N THR A 270 11.64 15.88 23.61
CA THR A 270 11.86 17.33 23.62
C THR A 270 13.16 17.76 22.96
N ALA A 271 14.13 16.83 22.81
CA ALA A 271 15.39 17.08 22.12
C ALA A 271 15.30 16.80 20.60
N CYS A 272 14.20 16.22 20.12
CA CYS A 272 13.98 15.93 18.70
C CYS A 272 13.41 17.14 17.94
N SER A 273 13.36 17.06 16.61
CA SER A 273 12.66 18.08 15.82
C SER A 273 11.16 18.10 16.15
N PRO A 274 10.47 19.25 15.98
CA PRO A 274 9.04 19.34 16.26
C PRO A 274 8.20 18.30 15.49
N GLU A 275 8.53 18.03 14.23
CA GLU A 275 7.82 17.07 13.38
C GLU A 275 8.01 15.63 13.88
N ALA A 276 9.23 15.26 14.24
CA ALA A 276 9.54 13.94 14.79
C ALA A 276 8.86 13.73 16.15
N ARG A 277 8.82 14.78 16.98
CA ARG A 277 8.14 14.78 18.26
C ARG A 277 6.63 14.62 18.10
N GLU A 278 5.98 15.43 17.27
CA GLU A 278 4.55 15.36 16.99
C GLU A 278 4.17 13.95 16.53
N ARG A 279 4.85 13.44 15.51
CA ARG A 279 4.62 12.09 14.98
C ARG A 279 4.74 11.01 16.04
N SER A 280 5.83 10.98 16.80
CA SER A 280 6.06 9.95 17.82
C SER A 280 4.99 10.02 18.92
N LEU A 281 4.56 11.23 19.30
CA LEU A 281 3.51 11.41 20.30
C LEU A 281 2.13 10.98 19.77
N CYS A 282 1.82 11.14 18.47
CA CYS A 282 0.56 10.66 17.89
C CYS A 282 0.40 9.15 18.07
N TYR A 283 1.47 8.37 17.83
CA TYR A 283 1.45 6.93 18.09
C TYR A 283 1.34 6.61 19.59
N ALA A 284 2.09 7.32 20.43
CA ALA A 284 2.00 7.16 21.87
C ALA A 284 0.62 7.51 22.44
N ALA A 285 -0.13 8.42 21.82
CA ALA A 285 -1.49 8.80 22.24
C ALA A 285 -2.51 7.68 22.02
N SER A 286 -2.23 6.75 21.11
CA SER A 286 -3.02 5.55 20.84
C SER A 286 -2.46 4.30 21.54
N ASP A 287 -1.52 4.46 22.48
CA ASP A 287 -0.94 3.34 23.24
C ASP A 287 -2.00 2.61 24.08
N THR A 288 -1.76 1.31 24.29
CA THR A 288 -2.62 0.45 25.11
C THR A 288 -2.50 0.79 26.60
N ASP A 289 -1.37 1.37 27.03
CA ASP A 289 -1.18 1.89 28.37
C ASP A 289 -1.81 3.29 28.53
N ASP A 290 -2.85 3.38 29.36
CA ASP A 290 -3.59 4.62 29.61
C ASP A 290 -2.74 5.78 30.14
N VAL A 291 -1.66 5.51 30.90
CA VAL A 291 -0.80 6.57 31.45
C VAL A 291 0.09 7.15 30.36
N VAL A 292 0.66 6.28 29.51
CA VAL A 292 1.45 6.69 28.34
C VAL A 292 0.58 7.49 27.39
N ALA A 293 -0.58 6.94 27.02
CA ALA A 293 -1.53 7.58 26.12
C ALA A 293 -2.00 8.94 26.64
N ARG A 294 -2.34 9.03 27.93
CA ARG A 294 -2.77 10.30 28.56
C ARG A 294 -1.67 11.35 28.58
N LEU A 295 -0.43 10.97 28.93
CA LEU A 295 0.70 11.91 28.94
C LEU A 295 1.00 12.42 27.52
N ALA A 296 1.06 11.51 26.54
CA ALA A 296 1.32 11.85 25.15
C ALA A 296 0.24 12.79 24.58
N THR A 297 -1.03 12.49 24.87
CA THR A 297 -2.18 13.31 24.47
C THR A 297 -2.09 14.74 25.03
N GLY A 298 -1.73 14.88 26.31
CA GLY A 298 -1.55 16.20 26.92
C GLY A 298 -0.45 17.02 26.25
N LEU A 299 0.70 16.39 26.00
CA LEU A 299 1.83 17.03 25.33
C LEU A 299 1.54 17.41 23.88
N LEU A 300 0.74 16.61 23.16
CA LEU A 300 0.28 16.94 21.79
C LEU A 300 -0.63 18.15 21.78
N ILE A 301 -1.63 18.20 22.65
CA ILE A 301 -2.58 19.31 22.71
C ILE A 301 -1.86 20.62 23.05
N ASP A 302 -0.92 20.57 23.99
CA ASP A 302 -0.08 21.72 24.33
C ASP A 302 0.79 22.14 23.14
N TYR A 303 1.37 21.18 22.42
CA TYR A 303 2.17 21.44 21.21
C TYR A 303 1.33 22.07 20.09
N TRP A 304 0.15 21.54 19.78
CA TRP A 304 -0.74 22.09 18.77
C TRP A 304 -1.28 23.48 19.11
N GLY A 305 -1.31 23.84 20.39
CA GLY A 305 -1.59 25.19 20.87
C GLY A 305 -0.40 26.17 20.73
N SER A 306 0.81 25.68 20.49
CA SER A 306 2.02 26.49 20.35
C SER A 306 2.15 27.10 18.94
N PRO A 307 2.97 28.17 18.75
CA PRO A 307 3.23 28.72 17.42
C PRO A 307 3.83 27.73 16.42
N GLU A 308 4.57 26.73 16.91
CA GLU A 308 5.26 25.72 16.10
C GLU A 308 4.29 24.61 15.66
N GLY A 309 3.40 24.18 16.55
CA GLY A 309 2.46 23.09 16.27
C GLY A 309 1.12 23.55 15.68
N CYS A 310 0.75 24.83 15.79
CA CYS A 310 -0.53 25.31 15.28
C CYS A 310 -0.60 25.31 13.74
N LEU A 311 0.55 25.41 13.07
CA LEU A 311 0.68 25.36 11.61
C LEU A 311 1.83 24.44 11.21
N PRO A 312 1.55 23.19 10.79
CA PRO A 312 2.60 22.26 10.36
C PRO A 312 3.43 22.79 9.19
N ALA A 313 4.68 22.33 9.10
CA ALA A 313 5.58 22.72 8.01
C ALA A 313 4.96 22.44 6.64
N ASN A 314 5.12 23.39 5.70
CA ASN A 314 4.60 23.34 4.31
C ASN A 314 3.07 23.45 4.16
N LEU A 315 2.31 23.56 5.26
CA LEU A 315 0.86 23.79 5.19
C LEU A 315 0.51 25.29 5.21
N HIS A 316 -0.69 25.61 4.75
CA HIS A 316 -1.28 26.93 4.97
C HIS A 316 -2.37 26.80 6.01
N TYR A 317 -2.62 27.89 6.74
CA TYR A 317 -3.70 27.90 7.71
C TYR A 317 -5.04 27.55 7.06
N PHE A 318 -5.80 26.68 7.70
CA PHE A 318 -7.20 26.40 7.38
C PHE A 318 -8.00 26.24 8.67
N PRO A 319 -9.34 26.47 8.65
CA PRO A 319 -10.13 26.59 9.87
C PRO A 319 -10.01 25.39 10.83
N MET A 320 -9.90 24.17 10.31
CA MET A 320 -9.78 22.95 11.12
C MET A 320 -8.40 22.77 11.80
N LEU A 321 -7.40 23.61 11.53
CA LEU A 321 -6.18 23.68 12.36
C LEU A 321 -6.39 24.48 13.65
N ASN A 322 -7.46 25.27 13.73
CA ASN A 322 -7.79 25.99 14.95
C ASN A 322 -8.20 25.00 16.05
N MET A 323 -7.36 24.84 17.06
CA MET A 323 -7.58 23.86 18.12
C MET A 323 -8.91 24.06 18.85
N SER A 324 -9.33 25.29 19.11
CA SER A 324 -10.62 25.55 19.77
C SER A 324 -11.81 25.10 18.90
N LEU A 325 -11.77 25.39 17.60
CA LEU A 325 -12.79 24.92 16.67
C LEU A 325 -12.76 23.39 16.55
N LEU A 326 -11.57 22.80 16.39
CA LEU A 326 -11.43 21.35 16.24
C LEU A 326 -11.92 20.60 17.49
N PHE A 327 -11.58 21.07 18.70
CA PHE A 327 -12.12 20.53 19.95
C PHE A 327 -13.65 20.60 20.00
N TYR A 328 -14.22 21.72 19.57
CA TYR A 328 -15.67 21.89 19.52
C TYR A 328 -16.32 20.91 18.54
N LEU A 329 -15.76 20.75 17.32
CA LEU A 329 -16.23 19.79 16.33
C LEU A 329 -16.11 18.33 16.82
N CYS A 330 -14.99 17.99 17.46
CA CYS A 330 -14.77 16.68 18.06
C CYS A 330 -15.76 16.41 19.21
N ASN A 331 -16.07 17.42 20.03
CA ASN A 331 -17.04 17.30 21.12
C ASN A 331 -18.47 17.12 20.61
N LEU A 332 -18.89 17.86 19.58
CA LEU A 332 -20.18 17.64 18.92
C LEU A 332 -20.33 16.20 18.43
N SER A 333 -19.24 15.66 17.88
CA SER A 333 -19.20 14.29 17.36
C SER A 333 -19.15 13.25 18.48
N ALA A 334 -18.33 13.45 19.53
CA ALA A 334 -18.21 12.56 20.67
C ALA A 334 -19.49 12.49 21.52
N ALA A 335 -20.26 13.58 21.57
CA ALA A 335 -21.55 13.66 22.26
C ALA A 335 -22.72 13.07 21.45
N PHE A 336 -22.50 12.74 20.17
CA PHE A 336 -23.55 12.21 19.31
C PHE A 336 -24.04 10.83 19.80
N LYS A 337 -25.36 10.64 19.79
CA LYS A 337 -26.01 9.36 20.08
C LYS A 337 -27.08 9.10 19.05
N TRP A 338 -27.25 7.82 18.69
CA TRP A 338 -28.39 7.42 17.87
C TRP A 338 -29.70 7.76 18.58
N PRO A 339 -30.75 8.19 17.85
CA PRO A 339 -32.04 8.55 18.45
C PRO A 339 -32.74 7.37 19.17
N ALA A 340 -32.46 6.14 18.76
CA ALA A 340 -32.99 4.93 19.35
C ALA A 340 -31.99 3.76 19.21
N PRO A 341 -31.88 2.89 20.24
CA PRO A 341 -31.16 1.63 20.14
C PRO A 341 -31.88 0.68 19.18
N VAL A 342 -31.12 -0.23 18.59
CA VAL A 342 -31.53 -1.21 17.60
C VAL A 342 -30.85 -2.53 17.96
N ASP A 343 -31.64 -3.51 18.35
CA ASP A 343 -31.17 -4.88 18.54
C ASP A 343 -30.95 -5.53 17.17
N PHE A 344 -29.81 -5.24 16.54
CA PHE A 344 -29.49 -5.75 15.20
C PHE A 344 -29.35 -7.27 15.19
N ASP A 345 -28.86 -7.86 16.28
CA ASP A 345 -28.76 -9.32 16.43
C ASP A 345 -30.13 -9.98 16.31
N HIS A 346 -31.18 -9.37 16.86
CA HIS A 346 -32.55 -9.84 16.67
C HIS A 346 -32.96 -9.87 15.19
N TYR A 347 -32.70 -8.81 14.43
CA TYR A 347 -33.05 -8.73 13.00
C TYR A 347 -32.22 -9.72 12.17
N GLN A 348 -30.92 -9.84 12.44
CA GLN A 348 -30.05 -10.77 11.73
C GLN A 348 -30.46 -12.22 12.01
N GLN A 349 -30.69 -12.58 13.28
CA GLN A 349 -31.19 -13.92 13.64
C GLN A 349 -32.57 -14.21 13.04
N ALA A 350 -33.43 -13.22 12.87
CA ALA A 350 -34.73 -13.38 12.21
C ALA A 350 -34.55 -13.62 10.70
N LEU A 351 -33.69 -12.85 10.03
CA LEU A 351 -33.36 -13.02 8.61
C LEU A 351 -32.69 -14.37 8.34
N ASP A 352 -31.71 -14.77 9.15
CA ASP A 352 -31.01 -16.06 9.01
C ASP A 352 -31.98 -17.23 9.16
N ARG A 353 -32.88 -17.18 10.16
CA ARG A 353 -33.95 -18.19 10.33
C ARG A 353 -34.87 -18.29 9.11
N ILE A 354 -35.26 -17.15 8.54
CA ILE A 354 -36.12 -17.13 7.35
C ILE A 354 -35.38 -17.65 6.13
N ASP A 355 -34.12 -17.28 5.94
CA ASP A 355 -33.30 -17.74 4.82
C ASP A 355 -32.99 -19.25 4.91
N GLU A 356 -32.74 -19.78 6.11
CA GLU A 356 -32.61 -21.22 6.37
C GLU A 356 -33.90 -21.98 6.05
N GLU A 357 -35.05 -21.45 6.47
CA GLU A 357 -36.35 -22.07 6.19
C GLU A 357 -36.69 -22.01 4.69
N LEU A 358 -36.41 -20.89 4.02
CA LEU A 358 -36.57 -20.74 2.57
C LEU A 358 -35.66 -21.71 1.77
N ALA A 359 -34.44 -21.96 2.24
CA ALA A 359 -33.52 -22.91 1.62
C ALA A 359 -33.98 -24.37 1.77
N GLY A 360 -34.73 -24.69 2.82
CA GLY A 360 -35.32 -26.01 3.05
C GLY A 360 -36.56 -26.31 2.20
N LEU A 361 -37.15 -25.32 1.52
CA LEU A 361 -38.35 -25.47 0.70
C LEU A 361 -38.00 -25.77 -0.78
N ASP A 362 -38.72 -26.72 -1.40
CA ASP A 362 -38.50 -27.09 -2.81
C ASP A 362 -38.74 -25.89 -3.75
N PRO A 363 -37.72 -25.42 -4.50
CA PRO A 363 -37.84 -24.27 -5.38
C PRO A 363 -38.81 -24.44 -6.56
N ASN A 364 -39.18 -25.68 -6.90
CA ASN A 364 -40.04 -25.98 -8.04
C ASN A 364 -41.53 -26.08 -7.67
N PHE A 365 -41.89 -26.04 -6.39
CA PHE A 365 -43.26 -26.19 -5.94
C PHE A 365 -43.99 -24.83 -5.98
N ARG A 366 -44.66 -24.54 -7.11
CA ARG A 366 -45.34 -23.25 -7.43
C ARG A 366 -46.54 -22.88 -6.53
N GLY A 367 -46.75 -23.52 -5.39
CA GLY A 367 -47.96 -23.39 -4.57
C GLY A 367 -47.75 -23.20 -3.07
N ASP A 368 -46.52 -23.11 -2.58
CA ASP A 368 -46.31 -23.11 -1.13
C ASP A 368 -46.69 -21.77 -0.49
N LEU A 369 -47.81 -21.76 0.24
CA LEU A 369 -48.28 -20.63 1.04
C LEU A 369 -47.23 -20.23 2.09
N ARG A 370 -46.42 -21.18 2.58
CA ARG A 370 -45.36 -20.91 3.56
C ARG A 370 -44.22 -20.11 2.94
N ARG A 371 -43.80 -20.45 1.72
CA ARG A 371 -42.78 -19.67 0.99
C ARG A 371 -43.23 -18.22 0.80
N ARG A 372 -44.47 -18.00 0.36
CA ARG A 372 -45.02 -16.62 0.24
C ARG A 372 -45.08 -15.90 1.58
N SER A 373 -45.42 -16.61 2.66
CA SER A 373 -45.42 -16.04 4.01
C SER A 373 -44.01 -15.61 4.45
N LEU A 374 -43.00 -16.46 4.21
CA LEU A 374 -41.60 -16.17 4.53
C LEU A 374 -41.03 -15.04 3.67
N ASP A 375 -41.37 -15.00 2.37
CA ASP A 375 -40.99 -13.89 1.49
C ASP A 375 -41.59 -12.56 1.99
N ILE A 376 -42.86 -12.55 2.44
CA ILE A 376 -43.51 -11.37 3.03
C ILE A 376 -42.84 -10.97 4.37
N GLU A 377 -42.52 -11.94 5.22
CA GLU A 377 -41.85 -11.70 6.51
C GLU A 377 -40.45 -11.13 6.30
N ARG A 378 -39.68 -11.71 5.37
CA ARG A 378 -38.36 -11.23 4.94
C ARG A 378 -38.45 -9.81 4.38
N GLU A 379 -39.40 -9.54 3.48
CA GLU A 379 -39.63 -8.19 2.96
C GLU A 379 -40.02 -7.20 4.07
N GLY A 380 -40.79 -7.64 5.06
CA GLY A 380 -41.15 -6.85 6.24
C GLY A 380 -39.91 -6.45 7.04
N LEU A 381 -39.06 -7.42 7.40
CA LEU A 381 -37.83 -7.18 8.14
C LEU A 381 -36.84 -6.31 7.36
N VAL A 382 -36.67 -6.52 6.06
CA VAL A 382 -35.82 -5.68 5.21
C VAL A 382 -36.32 -4.23 5.21
N LYS A 383 -37.63 -4.01 5.09
CA LYS A 383 -38.22 -2.66 5.16
C LYS A 383 -38.01 -2.00 6.53
N GLU A 384 -38.06 -2.76 7.61
CA GLU A 384 -37.78 -2.26 8.96
C GLU A 384 -36.31 -1.85 9.12
N VAL A 385 -35.38 -2.69 8.64
CA VAL A 385 -33.95 -2.37 8.62
C VAL A 385 -33.68 -1.14 7.76
N ASP A 386 -34.25 -1.04 6.56
CA ASP A 386 -34.12 0.13 5.69
C ASP A 386 -34.64 1.41 6.37
N ALA A 387 -35.79 1.33 7.07
CA ALA A 387 -36.34 2.45 7.82
C ALA A 387 -35.43 2.89 8.98
N ILE A 388 -34.79 1.94 9.67
CA ILE A 388 -33.80 2.23 10.72
C ILE A 388 -32.59 2.95 10.12
N VAL A 389 -32.04 2.41 9.03
CA VAL A 389 -30.88 2.97 8.34
C VAL A 389 -31.18 4.38 7.85
N GLU A 390 -32.34 4.62 7.22
CA GLU A 390 -32.74 5.96 6.79
C GLU A 390 -32.86 6.94 7.96
N ARG A 391 -33.46 6.53 9.08
CA ARG A 391 -33.60 7.37 10.27
C ARG A 391 -32.24 7.76 10.85
N ARG A 392 -31.30 6.80 10.92
CA ARG A 392 -29.94 7.03 11.40
C ARG A 392 -29.14 7.89 10.42
N LEU A 393 -29.25 7.65 9.12
CA LEU A 393 -28.66 8.49 8.08
C LEU A 393 -29.12 9.96 8.18
N ARG A 394 -30.41 10.22 8.39
CA ARG A 394 -30.94 11.57 8.60
C ARG A 394 -30.37 12.23 9.87
N SER A 395 -30.16 11.45 10.93
CA SER A 395 -29.57 11.94 12.18
C SER A 395 -28.09 12.32 11.98
N LEU A 396 -27.34 11.48 11.27
CA LEU A 396 -25.95 11.78 10.90
C LEU A 396 -25.86 12.98 9.95
N GLN A 397 -26.78 13.09 8.99
CA GLN A 397 -26.87 14.24 8.08
C GLN A 397 -27.04 15.56 8.84
N ALA A 398 -27.84 15.58 9.91
CA ALA A 398 -28.01 16.77 10.75
C ALA A 398 -26.71 17.16 11.47
N LEU A 399 -25.95 16.19 11.99
CA LEU A 399 -24.63 16.44 12.57
C LEU A 399 -23.66 17.01 11.53
N VAL A 400 -23.56 16.39 10.36
CA VAL A 400 -22.66 16.83 9.28
C VAL A 400 -23.03 18.22 8.77
N ASN A 401 -24.32 18.53 8.64
CA ASN A 401 -24.78 19.88 8.28
C ASN A 401 -24.39 20.92 9.34
N ASN A 402 -24.46 20.58 10.62
CA ASN A 402 -24.04 21.47 11.70
C ASN A 402 -22.53 21.75 11.62
N ILE A 403 -21.71 20.70 11.42
CA ILE A 403 -20.26 20.83 11.22
C ILE A 403 -19.96 21.72 10.00
N CYS A 404 -20.61 21.47 8.87
CA CYS A 404 -20.42 22.26 7.65
C CYS A 404 -20.85 23.72 7.83
N GLY A 405 -21.93 23.97 8.57
CA GLY A 405 -22.37 25.32 8.93
C GLY A 405 -21.32 26.08 9.74
N LEU A 406 -20.68 25.43 10.71
CA LEU A 406 -19.61 26.02 11.52
C LEU A 406 -18.34 26.31 10.69
N LEU A 407 -18.08 25.51 9.66
CA LEU A 407 -16.96 25.68 8.73
C LEU A 407 -17.29 26.59 7.54
N ASN A 408 -18.52 27.10 7.45
CA ASN A 408 -19.02 27.86 6.30
C ASN A 408 -18.87 27.12 4.96
N LEU A 409 -19.19 25.83 4.97
CA LEU A 409 -19.13 24.93 3.81
C LEU A 409 -20.53 24.61 3.27
N PRO A 410 -20.65 24.20 1.99
CA PRO A 410 -21.91 23.67 1.46
C PRO A 410 -22.31 22.43 2.24
N ASN A 411 -23.60 22.24 2.49
CA ASN A 411 -24.10 21.01 3.12
C ASN A 411 -23.92 19.83 2.16
N PRO A 412 -23.12 18.80 2.51
CA PRO A 412 -22.97 17.63 1.68
C PRO A 412 -24.23 16.76 1.77
N GLN A 413 -24.48 15.96 0.74
CA GLN A 413 -25.48 14.89 0.81
C GLN A 413 -24.80 13.59 1.27
N LEU A 414 -25.31 13.00 2.34
CA LEU A 414 -24.88 11.67 2.76
C LEU A 414 -25.60 10.60 1.94
N GLU A 415 -24.85 9.62 1.46
CA GLU A 415 -25.37 8.48 0.69
C GLU A 415 -24.85 7.18 1.27
N ILE A 416 -25.62 6.10 1.14
CA ILE A 416 -25.16 4.77 1.55
C ILE A 416 -24.26 4.22 0.44
N GLY A 417 -23.03 3.88 0.80
CA GLY A 417 -22.04 3.28 -0.09
C GLY A 417 -21.94 1.77 0.07
N GLN A 418 -21.62 1.08 -1.02
CA GLN A 418 -21.12 -0.30 -0.97
C GLN A 418 -19.59 -0.26 -1.08
N GLY A 419 -18.89 -0.73 -0.05
CA GLY A 419 -17.42 -0.73 0.00
C GLY A 419 -16.86 -0.99 1.40
N SER A 420 -15.53 -1.07 1.49
CA SER A 420 -14.78 -1.29 2.74
C SER A 420 -14.33 0.00 3.43
N PHE A 421 -14.92 1.16 3.09
CA PHE A 421 -14.61 2.45 3.69
C PHE A 421 -15.66 2.80 4.76
N MET A 422 -15.29 3.62 5.76
CA MET A 422 -16.25 4.13 6.75
C MET A 422 -17.04 5.31 6.19
N ALA A 423 -16.32 6.32 5.69
CA ALA A 423 -16.84 7.42 4.90
C ALA A 423 -15.93 7.68 3.69
N ALA A 424 -16.47 8.27 2.62
CA ALA A 424 -15.71 8.65 1.44
C ALA A 424 -16.37 9.82 0.71
N TYR A 425 -15.67 10.93 0.59
CA TYR A 425 -16.11 12.08 -0.19
C TYR A 425 -16.00 11.80 -1.68
N ILE A 426 -17.03 12.16 -2.43
CA ILE A 426 -17.04 12.08 -3.88
C ILE A 426 -16.59 13.43 -4.44
N ILE A 427 -15.34 13.47 -4.92
CA ILE A 427 -14.68 14.65 -5.49
C ILE A 427 -15.59 15.36 -6.50
N GLY A 428 -15.70 16.68 -6.31
CA GLY A 428 -16.48 17.61 -7.11
C GLY A 428 -18.00 17.49 -6.92
N ARG A 429 -18.51 16.58 -6.09
CA ARG A 429 -19.96 16.30 -6.03
C ARG A 429 -20.67 16.78 -4.77
N GLY A 430 -19.94 17.16 -3.71
CA GLY A 430 -20.60 17.53 -2.45
C GLY A 430 -21.36 16.37 -1.81
N ARG A 431 -20.86 15.14 -1.98
CA ARG A 431 -21.50 13.93 -1.46
C ARG A 431 -20.50 13.14 -0.64
N ILE A 432 -20.94 12.58 0.48
CA ILE A 432 -20.13 11.70 1.31
C ILE A 432 -20.85 10.36 1.38
N LYS A 433 -20.20 9.31 0.88
CA LYS A 433 -20.70 7.94 1.03
C LYS A 433 -20.33 7.42 2.40
N VAL A 434 -21.27 6.77 3.08
CA VAL A 434 -21.08 6.14 4.39
C VAL A 434 -21.46 4.67 4.27
N THR A 435 -20.72 3.77 4.92
CA THR A 435 -21.02 2.33 4.85
C THR A 435 -22.32 1.98 5.55
N ALA A 436 -23.09 1.04 4.98
CA ALA A 436 -24.34 0.58 5.58
C ALA A 436 -24.14 -0.04 6.97
N LYS A 437 -23.01 -0.72 7.19
CA LYS A 437 -22.68 -1.43 8.44
C LYS A 437 -22.73 -0.52 9.67
N LEU A 438 -22.39 0.74 9.48
CA LEU A 438 -22.33 1.76 10.52
C LEU A 438 -23.69 2.09 11.13
N PHE A 439 -24.76 1.95 10.34
CA PHE A 439 -26.11 2.23 10.81
C PHE A 439 -26.72 1.04 11.55
N LEU A 440 -26.04 -0.11 11.56
CA LEU A 440 -26.50 -1.34 12.20
C LEU A 440 -25.93 -1.49 13.62
N ASP A 441 -24.85 -0.78 13.93
CA ASP A 441 -24.24 -0.76 15.26
C ASP A 441 -24.95 0.23 16.20
N ASP A 442 -25.16 -0.17 17.45
CA ASP A 442 -25.72 0.67 18.50
C ASP A 442 -24.68 1.55 19.19
N GLU A 443 -23.39 1.26 18.98
CA GLU A 443 -22.31 2.08 19.52
C GLU A 443 -22.36 3.53 18.98
N PRO A 444 -22.04 4.52 19.84
CA PRO A 444 -21.88 5.91 19.38
C PRO A 444 -20.76 5.98 18.35
N LEU A 445 -20.92 6.84 17.32
CA LEU A 445 -20.01 7.00 16.17
C LEU A 445 -18.55 6.68 16.52
N SER A 446 -17.99 5.60 16.00
CA SER A 446 -16.63 5.19 16.36
C SER A 446 -15.60 6.31 16.16
N ILE A 447 -14.48 6.26 16.90
CA ILE A 447 -13.40 7.25 16.76
C ILE A 447 -12.96 7.34 15.29
N ASP A 448 -12.72 6.19 14.67
CA ASP A 448 -12.33 6.06 13.27
C ASP A 448 -13.32 6.73 12.33
N LEU A 449 -14.62 6.51 12.53
CA LEU A 449 -15.65 7.13 11.71
C LEU A 449 -15.64 8.65 11.85
N MET A 450 -15.54 9.16 13.07
CA MET A 450 -15.56 10.60 13.32
C MET A 450 -14.34 11.28 12.70
N SER A 451 -13.16 10.69 12.88
CA SER A 451 -11.92 11.12 12.26
C SER A 451 -12.05 11.11 10.73
N THR A 452 -12.55 10.00 10.16
CA THR A 452 -12.78 9.87 8.71
C THR A 452 -13.80 10.90 8.20
N LEU A 453 -14.90 11.16 8.91
CA LEU A 453 -15.89 12.15 8.49
C LEU A 453 -15.31 13.57 8.42
N LEU A 454 -14.51 13.97 9.42
CA LEU A 454 -13.83 15.27 9.40
C LEU A 454 -12.77 15.34 8.28
N HIS A 455 -12.06 14.25 8.05
CA HIS A 455 -11.13 14.09 6.91
C HIS A 455 -11.86 14.30 5.58
N GLU A 456 -12.99 13.63 5.35
CA GLU A 456 -13.80 13.77 4.13
C GLU A 456 -14.39 15.18 3.97
N ILE A 457 -14.77 15.85 5.07
CA ILE A 457 -15.20 17.25 5.06
C ILE A 457 -14.02 18.17 4.67
N GLY A 458 -12.79 17.84 5.08
CA GLY A 458 -11.56 18.49 4.63
C GLY A 458 -11.38 18.43 3.12
N HIS A 459 -11.61 17.26 2.52
CA HIS A 459 -11.58 17.12 1.06
C HIS A 459 -12.65 17.96 0.35
N MET A 460 -13.85 18.08 0.93
CA MET A 460 -14.88 18.96 0.40
C MET A 460 -14.49 20.44 0.46
N GLU A 461 -13.82 20.87 1.54
CA GLU A 461 -13.31 22.24 1.69
C GLU A 461 -12.21 22.57 0.67
N GLN A 462 -11.30 21.62 0.43
CA GLN A 462 -10.27 21.74 -0.60
C GLN A 462 -10.88 21.92 -2.00
N ASP A 463 -11.88 21.11 -2.34
CA ASP A 463 -12.61 21.23 -3.61
C ASP A 463 -13.33 22.57 -3.75
N MET A 464 -13.95 23.06 -2.67
CA MET A 464 -14.58 24.39 -2.65
C MET A 464 -13.57 25.49 -2.98
N LEU A 465 -12.37 25.43 -2.40
CA LEU A 465 -11.30 26.39 -2.66
C LEU A 465 -10.81 26.34 -4.12
N VAL A 466 -10.61 25.14 -4.66
CA VAL A 466 -10.17 24.94 -6.05
C VAL A 466 -11.23 25.48 -7.03
N ILE A 467 -12.51 25.13 -6.83
CA ILE A 467 -13.62 25.65 -7.63
C ILE A 467 -13.65 27.18 -7.58
N ARG A 468 -13.45 27.77 -6.39
CA ARG A 468 -13.50 29.22 -6.23
C ARG A 468 -12.31 29.91 -6.90
N LEU A 469 -11.12 29.34 -6.82
CA LEU A 469 -9.95 29.86 -7.54
C LEU A 469 -10.22 29.93 -9.05
N MET A 470 -10.75 28.85 -9.63
CA MET A 470 -11.09 28.79 -11.05
C MET A 470 -12.21 29.77 -11.42
N ALA A 471 -13.20 29.95 -10.54
CA ALA A 471 -14.27 30.93 -10.74
C ALA A 471 -13.75 32.36 -10.73
N ASP A 472 -12.85 32.70 -9.79
CA ASP A 472 -12.22 34.02 -9.71
C ASP A 472 -11.35 34.30 -10.95
N ASP A 473 -10.59 33.31 -11.43
CA ASP A 473 -9.79 33.44 -12.67
C ASP A 473 -10.67 33.69 -13.91
N LEU A 474 -11.88 33.12 -13.92
CA LEU A 474 -12.87 33.34 -14.98
C LEU A 474 -13.65 34.65 -14.80
N ASN A 475 -13.40 35.41 -13.73
CA ASN A 475 -14.20 36.57 -13.31
C ASN A 475 -15.70 36.24 -13.25
N LEU A 476 -16.03 35.05 -12.74
CA LEU A 476 -17.40 34.57 -12.64
C LEU A 476 -18.08 35.23 -11.44
N ILE A 477 -19.21 35.90 -11.70
CA ILE A 477 -20.09 36.49 -10.70
C ILE A 477 -21.38 35.66 -10.72
N PHE A 478 -21.74 35.10 -9.57
CA PHE A 478 -22.92 34.29 -9.37
C PHE A 478 -24.19 35.08 -9.76
N GLY A 479 -25.13 34.39 -10.40
CA GLY A 479 -26.36 35.00 -10.91
C GLY A 479 -26.22 35.87 -12.17
N HIS A 480 -25.01 36.31 -12.54
CA HIS A 480 -24.77 37.22 -13.67
C HIS A 480 -24.17 36.52 -14.90
N HIS A 481 -23.30 35.52 -14.69
CA HIS A 481 -22.51 34.90 -15.75
C HIS A 481 -22.84 33.42 -15.99
N SER A 482 -24.12 33.07 -16.20
CA SER A 482 -24.56 31.68 -16.42
C SER A 482 -23.83 30.95 -17.57
N LYS A 483 -23.39 31.70 -18.60
CA LYS A 483 -22.60 31.15 -19.71
C LYS A 483 -21.19 30.70 -19.30
N LEU A 484 -20.63 31.24 -18.21
CA LEU A 484 -19.30 30.90 -17.71
C LEU A 484 -19.29 29.65 -16.80
N LEU A 485 -20.46 29.13 -16.42
CA LEU A 485 -20.55 27.89 -15.64
C LEU A 485 -20.01 26.68 -16.39
N ARG A 486 -20.26 26.59 -17.71
CA ARG A 486 -19.72 25.48 -18.52
C ARG A 486 -18.18 25.53 -18.61
N PRO A 487 -17.54 26.66 -18.96
CA PRO A 487 -16.10 26.81 -18.88
C PRO A 487 -15.50 26.46 -17.51
N LEU A 488 -16.17 26.83 -16.42
CA LEU A 488 -15.75 26.47 -15.06
C LEU A 488 -15.78 24.95 -14.83
N MET A 489 -16.87 24.28 -15.22
CA MET A 489 -16.99 22.83 -15.10
C MET A 489 -15.96 22.09 -15.96
N GLU A 490 -15.71 22.55 -17.18
CA GLU A 490 -14.69 21.99 -18.08
C GLU A 490 -13.30 22.15 -17.47
N ARG A 491 -12.94 23.34 -16.99
CA ARG A 491 -11.65 23.59 -16.35
C ARG A 491 -11.44 22.74 -15.09
N TYR A 492 -12.46 22.60 -14.24
CA TYR A 492 -12.38 21.74 -13.07
C TYR A 492 -12.20 20.27 -13.48
N ALA A 493 -12.96 19.79 -14.46
CA ALA A 493 -12.85 18.42 -14.95
C ALA A 493 -11.48 18.11 -15.56
N ASP A 494 -10.89 19.07 -16.28
CA ASP A 494 -9.56 18.94 -16.88
C ASP A 494 -8.44 18.92 -15.83
N CYS A 495 -8.58 19.68 -14.74
CA CYS A 495 -7.58 19.73 -13.66
C CYS A 495 -7.69 18.53 -12.69
N ILE A 496 -8.92 18.14 -12.35
CA ILE A 496 -9.18 17.18 -11.26
C ILE A 496 -9.49 15.78 -11.80
N GLY A 497 -9.86 15.66 -13.08
CA GLY A 497 -10.20 14.40 -13.74
C GLY A 497 -11.66 13.97 -13.57
N TYR A 498 -12.48 14.75 -12.87
CA TYR A 498 -13.90 14.48 -12.62
C TYR A 498 -14.75 15.71 -12.86
N ALA A 499 -15.90 15.54 -13.53
CA ALA A 499 -16.87 16.63 -13.67
C ALA A 499 -17.56 16.93 -12.33
N PRO A 500 -17.67 18.21 -11.93
CA PRO A 500 -18.32 18.56 -10.68
C PRO A 500 -19.84 18.41 -10.80
N ASP A 501 -20.51 18.11 -9.69
CA ASP A 501 -21.97 18.15 -9.61
C ASP A 501 -22.44 19.62 -9.71
N PRO A 502 -23.38 19.94 -10.63
CA PRO A 502 -23.84 21.31 -10.81
C PRO A 502 -24.44 21.94 -9.55
N MET A 503 -25.13 21.15 -8.70
CA MET A 503 -25.75 21.68 -7.49
C MET A 503 -24.69 22.03 -6.44
N PHE A 504 -23.68 21.18 -6.30
CA PHE A 504 -22.54 21.47 -5.43
C PHE A 504 -21.78 22.72 -5.90
N LEU A 505 -21.48 22.80 -7.20
CA LEU A 505 -20.84 23.97 -7.81
C LEU A 505 -21.60 25.28 -7.49
N LEU A 506 -22.92 25.27 -7.65
CA LEU A 506 -23.76 26.44 -7.33
C LEU A 506 -23.77 26.76 -5.83
N GLY A 507 -23.75 25.73 -4.97
CA GLY A 507 -23.62 25.89 -3.53
C GLY A 507 -22.31 26.59 -3.14
N VAL A 508 -21.19 26.15 -3.72
CA VAL A 508 -19.87 26.76 -3.54
C VAL A 508 -19.87 28.24 -3.97
N LEU A 509 -20.40 28.54 -5.16
CA LEU A 509 -20.44 29.91 -5.67
C LEU A 509 -21.29 30.84 -4.81
N ARG A 510 -22.38 30.33 -4.22
CA ARG A 510 -23.29 31.10 -3.37
C ARG A 510 -22.68 31.48 -2.02
N LEU A 511 -21.88 30.61 -1.41
CA LEU A 511 -21.41 30.78 -0.02
C LEU A 511 -20.49 31.98 0.21
N ARG A 512 -19.65 32.34 -0.76
CA ARG A 512 -18.76 33.52 -0.64
C ARG A 512 -19.37 34.80 -1.21
N ALA A 513 -20.63 34.79 -1.66
CA ALA A 513 -21.33 35.97 -2.19
C ALA A 513 -20.46 36.77 -3.20
N ASP A 514 -19.79 36.07 -4.11
CA ASP A 514 -18.87 36.62 -5.12
C ASP A 514 -17.60 37.31 -4.61
N GLN A 515 -17.27 37.19 -3.32
CA GLN A 515 -15.99 37.65 -2.80
C GLN A 515 -14.83 36.79 -3.34
N PRO A 516 -13.75 37.42 -3.85
CA PRO A 516 -12.59 36.69 -4.30
C PRO A 516 -11.87 36.01 -3.14
N LEU A 517 -11.12 34.95 -3.45
CA LEU A 517 -10.22 34.30 -2.50
C LEU A 517 -9.22 35.30 -1.92
N SER A 518 -8.92 35.16 -0.63
CA SER A 518 -7.81 35.90 -0.01
C SER A 518 -6.48 35.49 -0.66
N PRO A 519 -5.41 36.30 -0.56
CA PRO A 519 -4.10 35.91 -1.09
C PRO A 519 -3.59 34.57 -0.55
N ALA A 520 -3.85 34.28 0.73
CA ALA A 520 -3.48 33.01 1.36
C ALA A 520 -4.31 31.83 0.83
N ASP A 521 -5.64 32.00 0.71
CA ASP A 521 -6.53 30.97 0.16
C ASP A 521 -6.19 30.66 -1.30
N ARG A 522 -5.86 31.70 -2.08
CA ARG A 522 -5.43 31.55 -3.49
C ARG A 522 -4.13 30.77 -3.60
N ALA A 523 -3.13 31.06 -2.75
CA ALA A 523 -1.87 30.31 -2.72
C ALA A 523 -2.08 28.84 -2.32
N ARG A 524 -2.95 28.58 -1.33
CA ARG A 524 -3.34 27.22 -0.92
C ARG A 524 -4.05 26.49 -2.06
N ALA A 525 -5.07 27.09 -2.67
CA ALA A 525 -5.80 26.52 -3.81
C ALA A 525 -4.89 26.21 -5.00
N GLY A 526 -3.90 27.07 -5.28
CA GLY A 526 -2.90 26.83 -6.33
C GLY A 526 -2.06 25.56 -6.06
N ARG A 527 -1.57 25.38 -4.82
CA ARG A 527 -0.85 24.14 -4.45
C ARG A 527 -1.74 22.89 -4.56
N LEU A 528 -3.02 23.00 -4.17
CA LEU A 528 -3.97 21.90 -4.33
C LEU A 528 -4.10 21.52 -5.82
N ILE A 529 -4.24 22.48 -6.74
CA ILE A 529 -4.27 22.19 -8.18
C ILE A 529 -2.98 21.46 -8.63
N ASP A 530 -1.80 21.96 -8.24
CA ASP A 530 -0.52 21.34 -8.61
C ASP A 530 -0.39 19.89 -8.11
N SER A 531 -0.86 19.62 -6.89
CA SER A 531 -0.91 18.26 -6.34
C SER A 531 -1.87 17.36 -7.13
N SER A 532 -3.03 17.87 -7.54
CA SER A 532 -4.01 17.12 -8.36
C SER A 532 -3.40 16.60 -9.66
N TYR A 533 -2.61 17.44 -10.35
CA TYR A 533 -1.92 17.06 -11.59
C TYR A 533 -0.87 15.95 -11.38
N LYS A 534 -0.16 15.97 -10.24
CA LYS A 534 0.78 14.90 -9.88
C LYS A 534 0.04 13.59 -9.63
N THR A 535 -1.08 13.64 -8.91
CA THR A 535 -1.91 12.46 -8.61
C THR A 535 -2.53 11.84 -9.85
N GLU A 536 -3.00 12.62 -10.84
CA GLU A 536 -3.56 12.05 -12.09
C GLU A 536 -2.51 11.24 -12.87
N ASN A 537 -1.29 11.77 -12.97
CA ASN A 537 -0.15 11.06 -13.57
C ASN A 537 0.20 9.79 -12.77
N GLY A 538 0.14 9.88 -11.44
CA GLY A 538 0.25 8.71 -10.54
C GLY A 538 -0.80 7.65 -10.87
N HIS A 539 -2.08 8.01 -10.95
CA HIS A 539 -3.18 7.08 -11.21
C HIS A 539 -3.05 6.36 -12.56
N ARG A 540 -2.68 7.07 -13.63
CA ARG A 540 -2.40 6.46 -14.95
C ARG A 540 -1.27 5.44 -14.87
N THR A 541 -0.21 5.77 -14.13
CA THR A 541 0.92 4.85 -13.88
C THR A 541 0.47 3.64 -13.05
N GLY A 542 -0.37 3.85 -12.04
CA GLY A 542 -0.94 2.79 -11.19
C GLY A 542 -1.72 1.75 -11.98
N LYS A 543 -2.60 2.17 -12.91
CA LYS A 543 -3.35 1.26 -13.79
C LYS A 543 -2.45 0.36 -14.64
N LEU A 544 -1.33 0.89 -15.13
CA LEU A 544 -0.35 0.10 -15.90
C LEU A 544 0.35 -0.95 -15.02
N VAL A 545 0.61 -0.61 -13.75
CA VAL A 545 1.20 -1.53 -12.77
C VAL A 545 0.21 -2.62 -12.38
N GLU A 546 -1.07 -2.29 -12.16
CA GLU A 546 -2.15 -3.25 -11.89
C GLU A 546 -2.30 -4.28 -13.01
N ALA A 547 -2.45 -3.82 -14.25
CA ALA A 547 -2.56 -4.71 -15.41
C ALA A 547 -1.34 -5.64 -15.54
N ARG A 548 -0.16 -5.18 -15.09
CA ARG A 548 1.05 -5.99 -15.08
C ARG A 548 1.03 -7.05 -13.97
N ILE A 549 0.54 -6.72 -12.78
CA ILE A 549 0.36 -7.68 -11.67
C ILE A 549 -0.62 -8.79 -12.09
N ASP A 550 -1.76 -8.43 -12.69
CA ASP A 550 -2.75 -9.40 -13.18
C ASP A 550 -2.16 -10.36 -14.22
N HIS A 551 -1.26 -9.86 -15.08
CA HIS A 551 -0.56 -10.70 -16.04
C HIS A 551 0.40 -11.68 -15.34
N LEU A 552 1.14 -11.24 -14.31
CA LEU A 552 2.05 -12.12 -13.57
C LEU A 552 1.29 -13.23 -12.84
N GLU A 553 0.13 -12.92 -12.24
CA GLU A 553 -0.71 -13.90 -11.54
C GLU A 553 -1.25 -14.96 -12.50
N LYS A 554 -1.68 -14.55 -13.71
CA LYS A 554 -2.06 -15.49 -14.77
C LYS A 554 -0.90 -16.37 -15.20
N SER A 555 0.32 -15.81 -15.34
CA SER A 555 1.51 -16.60 -15.69
C SER A 555 1.89 -17.61 -14.59
N GLN A 556 1.72 -17.26 -13.30
CA GLN A 556 1.96 -18.19 -12.19
C GLN A 556 0.99 -19.37 -12.25
N LEU A 557 -0.31 -19.12 -12.49
CA LEU A 557 -1.32 -20.17 -12.64
C LEU A 557 -1.02 -21.08 -13.83
N MET A 558 -0.56 -20.53 -14.95
CA MET A 558 -0.16 -21.33 -16.12
C MET A 558 1.04 -22.22 -15.83
N LEU A 559 2.10 -21.68 -15.20
CA LEU A 559 3.31 -22.44 -14.85
C LEU A 559 3.08 -23.53 -13.81
N ALA A 560 2.11 -23.34 -12.91
CA ALA A 560 1.73 -24.37 -11.94
C ALA A 560 1.02 -25.56 -12.61
N GLY A 561 0.42 -25.37 -13.79
CA GLY A 561 -0.23 -26.43 -14.55
C GLY A 561 0.76 -27.27 -15.39
N ALA A 562 0.33 -28.48 -15.77
CA ALA A 562 1.12 -29.40 -16.60
C ALA A 562 1.31 -28.95 -18.07
N GLN A 563 0.66 -27.86 -18.48
CA GLN A 563 0.64 -27.37 -19.86
C GLN A 563 2.00 -26.80 -20.29
N CYS A 564 2.81 -26.36 -19.33
CA CYS A 564 4.11 -25.75 -19.60
C CYS A 564 5.28 -26.74 -19.53
N ASP A 565 5.08 -27.97 -19.05
CA ASP A 565 6.16 -28.94 -18.74
C ASP A 565 7.03 -29.26 -19.95
N ARG A 566 6.39 -29.48 -21.11
CA ARG A 566 7.11 -29.73 -22.37
C ARG A 566 7.91 -28.52 -22.84
N GLN A 567 7.37 -27.32 -22.61
CA GLN A 567 8.04 -26.06 -22.97
C GLN A 567 9.23 -25.79 -22.02
N LEU A 568 9.09 -26.08 -20.74
CA LEU A 568 10.17 -25.96 -19.76
C LEU A 568 11.33 -26.91 -20.05
N LEU A 569 11.06 -28.13 -20.49
CA LEU A 569 12.12 -29.01 -20.98
C LEU A 569 12.83 -28.44 -22.21
N SER A 570 12.10 -27.83 -23.15
CA SER A 570 12.72 -27.21 -24.32
C SER A 570 13.65 -26.04 -23.95
N CYS A 571 13.40 -25.39 -22.81
CA CYS A 571 14.29 -24.38 -22.26
C CYS A 571 15.66 -24.93 -21.82
N LEU A 572 15.77 -26.22 -21.49
CA LEU A 572 17.06 -26.86 -21.17
C LEU A 572 17.95 -27.05 -22.40
N ALA A 573 17.41 -27.03 -23.63
CA ALA A 573 18.23 -27.17 -24.84
C ALA A 573 18.83 -25.85 -25.33
N ASP A 574 18.18 -24.71 -25.07
CA ASP A 574 18.61 -23.41 -25.57
C ASP A 574 18.47 -22.31 -24.52
N SER A 575 19.61 -21.78 -24.07
CA SER A 575 19.65 -20.64 -23.14
C SER A 575 18.96 -19.39 -23.71
N ARG A 576 18.86 -19.24 -25.04
CA ARG A 576 18.12 -18.14 -25.69
C ARG A 576 16.61 -18.26 -25.52
N ALA A 577 16.07 -19.47 -25.41
CA ALA A 577 14.65 -19.68 -25.14
C ALA A 577 14.28 -19.08 -23.78
N ILE A 578 15.17 -19.21 -22.80
CA ILE A 578 14.99 -18.64 -21.47
C ILE A 578 15.19 -17.13 -21.50
N GLN A 579 16.13 -16.60 -22.28
CA GLN A 579 16.28 -15.15 -22.44
C GLN A 579 14.99 -14.49 -22.97
N SER A 580 14.24 -15.18 -23.83
CA SER A 580 12.94 -14.69 -24.31
C SER A 580 11.88 -14.54 -23.21
N LEU A 581 12.07 -15.23 -22.07
CA LEU A 581 11.26 -15.15 -20.87
C LEU A 581 11.69 -14.04 -19.92
N PHE A 582 12.69 -13.20 -20.25
CA PHE A 582 13.15 -12.08 -19.41
C PHE A 582 13.20 -10.77 -20.20
N LYS A 583 12.84 -9.65 -19.54
CA LYS A 583 12.90 -8.31 -20.16
C LYS A 583 14.34 -8.04 -20.59
N GLN A 584 14.55 -7.67 -21.86
CA GLN A 584 15.87 -7.45 -22.47
C GLN A 584 16.79 -8.68 -22.53
N GLY A 585 16.28 -9.90 -22.35
CA GLY A 585 17.12 -11.11 -22.31
C GLY A 585 18.01 -11.23 -21.07
N GLN A 586 17.81 -10.37 -20.07
CA GLN A 586 18.62 -10.36 -18.85
C GLN A 586 18.04 -11.33 -17.83
N ILE A 587 18.56 -12.55 -17.86
CA ILE A 587 18.20 -13.61 -16.91
C ILE A 587 18.95 -13.36 -15.59
N PRO A 588 18.29 -13.46 -14.41
CA PRO A 588 18.97 -13.46 -13.12
C PRO A 588 20.06 -14.54 -13.06
N ALA A 589 21.22 -14.26 -12.45
CA ALA A 589 22.34 -15.21 -12.38
C ALA A 589 21.91 -16.55 -11.74
N VAL A 590 21.15 -16.49 -10.65
CA VAL A 590 20.59 -17.69 -9.98
C VAL A 590 19.76 -18.55 -10.92
N VAL A 591 19.04 -17.95 -11.87
CA VAL A 591 18.25 -18.70 -12.83
C VAL A 591 19.18 -19.40 -13.81
N GLN A 592 20.21 -18.72 -14.31
CA GLN A 592 21.20 -19.31 -15.22
C GLN A 592 21.96 -20.48 -14.58
N ASP A 593 22.40 -20.32 -13.33
CA ASP A 593 23.12 -21.36 -12.58
C ASP A 593 22.21 -22.57 -12.35
N GLU A 594 20.98 -22.34 -11.91
CA GLU A 594 20.00 -23.40 -11.66
C GLU A 594 19.61 -24.16 -12.95
N ILE A 595 19.52 -23.46 -14.08
CA ILE A 595 19.31 -24.09 -15.39
C ILE A 595 20.51 -24.97 -15.77
N ALA A 596 21.73 -24.49 -15.57
CA ALA A 596 22.93 -25.25 -15.87
C ALA A 596 23.00 -26.52 -14.99
N ASP A 597 22.62 -26.41 -13.72
CA ASP A 597 22.51 -27.55 -12.80
C ASP A 597 21.44 -28.54 -13.27
N CYS A 598 20.23 -28.05 -13.59
CA CYS A 598 19.14 -28.88 -14.14
C CYS A 598 19.54 -29.53 -15.47
N GLN A 599 20.34 -28.87 -16.32
CA GLN A 599 20.85 -29.44 -17.56
C GLN A 599 21.79 -30.62 -17.31
N ARG A 600 22.69 -30.51 -16.33
CA ARG A 600 23.60 -31.61 -15.95
C ARG A 600 22.82 -32.80 -15.41
N GLU A 601 21.94 -32.55 -14.43
CA GLU A 601 21.09 -33.58 -13.83
C GLU A 601 20.14 -34.22 -14.85
N PHE A 602 19.61 -33.43 -15.79
CA PHE A 602 18.79 -33.94 -16.90
C PHE A 602 19.54 -34.96 -17.76
N VAL A 603 20.80 -34.67 -18.10
CA VAL A 603 21.63 -35.59 -18.88
C VAL A 603 21.89 -36.88 -18.11
N GLU A 604 22.14 -36.80 -16.80
CA GLU A 604 22.34 -37.96 -15.92
C GLU A 604 21.07 -38.81 -15.79
N VAL A 605 19.91 -38.20 -15.49
CA VAL A 605 18.63 -38.90 -15.41
C VAL A 605 18.28 -39.59 -16.73
N MET A 606 18.49 -38.91 -17.85
CA MET A 606 18.25 -39.48 -19.17
C MET A 606 19.25 -40.60 -19.50
N HIS A 607 20.50 -40.47 -19.09
CA HIS A 607 21.51 -41.52 -19.24
C HIS A 607 21.10 -42.79 -18.49
N ASP A 608 20.73 -42.66 -17.22
CA ASP A 608 20.36 -43.79 -16.37
C ASP A 608 19.09 -44.47 -16.86
N TYR A 609 18.10 -43.67 -17.27
CA TYR A 609 16.88 -44.20 -17.88
C TYR A 609 17.19 -45.02 -19.14
N LEU A 610 18.06 -44.51 -20.02
CA LEU A 610 18.42 -45.17 -21.27
C LEU A 610 19.26 -46.42 -21.07
N GLN A 611 20.18 -46.42 -20.10
CA GLN A 611 20.91 -47.64 -19.72
C GLN A 611 19.98 -48.74 -19.20
N GLN A 612 18.92 -48.38 -18.47
CA GLN A 612 17.95 -49.34 -17.94
C GLN A 612 17.00 -49.88 -19.01
N THR A 613 16.71 -49.10 -20.06
CA THR A 613 15.69 -49.44 -21.06
C THR A 613 16.23 -49.89 -22.42
N ALA A 614 17.49 -49.63 -22.76
CA ALA A 614 18.07 -49.95 -24.08
C ALA A 614 19.40 -50.72 -23.96
N GLN A 615 19.44 -51.93 -24.54
CA GLN A 615 20.64 -52.80 -24.52
C GLN A 615 21.78 -52.31 -25.45
N ASP A 616 21.48 -51.48 -26.45
CA ASP A 616 22.44 -50.92 -27.43
C ASP A 616 22.45 -49.39 -27.41
N PHE A 617 22.92 -48.78 -26.32
CA PHE A 617 22.95 -47.33 -26.14
C PHE A 617 24.39 -46.76 -26.09
N ALA A 618 24.61 -45.63 -26.78
CA ALA A 618 25.83 -44.83 -26.65
C ALA A 618 25.54 -43.32 -26.78
N PHE A 619 26.18 -42.50 -25.95
CA PHE A 619 26.17 -41.04 -26.11
C PHE A 619 27.22 -40.60 -27.14
N VAL A 620 26.81 -39.73 -28.05
CA VAL A 620 27.73 -39.08 -28.99
C VAL A 620 27.86 -37.61 -28.61
N LYS A 621 29.09 -37.16 -28.32
CA LYS A 621 29.38 -35.73 -28.11
C LYS A 621 28.87 -34.93 -29.32
N SER A 622 28.24 -33.79 -29.05
CA SER A 622 27.76 -32.88 -30.11
C SER A 622 28.85 -32.62 -31.15
N PRO A 623 28.50 -32.56 -32.45
CA PRO A 623 29.47 -32.33 -33.52
C PRO A 623 30.29 -31.07 -33.22
N GLY A 624 31.58 -31.09 -33.55
CA GLY A 624 32.60 -30.10 -33.11
C GLY A 624 32.36 -28.62 -33.47
N ASN A 625 31.24 -28.28 -34.11
CA ASN A 625 30.80 -26.91 -34.42
C ASN A 625 29.56 -26.47 -33.60
N ALA A 626 29.06 -27.28 -32.68
CA ALA A 626 27.94 -26.90 -31.81
C ALA A 626 28.43 -26.00 -30.66
N PRO A 627 27.63 -25.02 -30.20
CA PRO A 627 27.97 -24.22 -29.03
C PRO A 627 28.21 -25.13 -27.82
N SER A 628 29.11 -24.73 -26.91
CA SER A 628 29.48 -25.49 -25.69
C SER A 628 28.29 -25.79 -24.76
N SER A 629 27.12 -25.19 -25.01
CA SER A 629 25.86 -25.37 -24.28
C SER A 629 24.88 -26.37 -24.92
N ALA A 630 25.24 -27.03 -26.03
CA ALA A 630 24.32 -27.96 -26.71
C ALA A 630 24.28 -29.33 -26.00
N LEU A 631 23.09 -29.78 -25.59
CA LEU A 631 22.88 -31.09 -24.98
C LEU A 631 23.39 -32.23 -25.89
N PRO A 632 23.96 -33.30 -25.31
CA PRO A 632 24.46 -34.45 -26.07
C PRO A 632 23.33 -35.23 -26.74
N MET A 633 23.61 -35.90 -27.86
CA MET A 633 22.61 -36.73 -28.57
C MET A 633 22.71 -38.21 -28.17
N ALA A 634 21.55 -38.86 -28.08
CA ALA A 634 21.42 -40.29 -27.82
C ALA A 634 21.53 -41.11 -29.12
N MET A 635 22.33 -42.19 -29.15
CA MET A 635 22.30 -43.19 -30.22
C MET A 635 21.65 -44.47 -29.72
N ILE A 636 20.54 -44.87 -30.36
CA ILE A 636 19.84 -46.13 -30.06
C ILE A 636 19.68 -46.88 -31.39
N GLY A 637 20.26 -48.10 -31.49
CA GLY A 637 20.19 -48.91 -32.70
C GLY A 637 20.71 -48.21 -33.97
N GLY A 638 21.77 -47.39 -33.83
CA GLY A 638 22.38 -46.65 -34.94
C GLY A 638 21.66 -45.37 -35.38
N ARG A 639 20.55 -44.98 -34.74
CA ARG A 639 19.81 -43.73 -35.01
C ARG A 639 20.05 -42.69 -33.93
N ARG A 640 20.22 -41.42 -34.34
CA ARG A 640 20.34 -40.26 -33.44
C ARG A 640 18.98 -39.80 -32.96
N TYR A 641 18.86 -39.54 -31.66
CA TYR A 641 17.68 -38.97 -31.05
C TYR A 641 18.05 -37.71 -30.24
N ASP A 642 17.18 -36.71 -30.31
CA ASP A 642 17.22 -35.54 -29.44
C ASP A 642 16.72 -35.93 -28.03
N LEU A 643 17.54 -35.66 -27.01
CA LEU A 643 17.20 -35.96 -25.62
C LEU A 643 15.94 -35.23 -25.16
N ILE A 644 15.69 -34.00 -25.63
CA ILE A 644 14.48 -33.25 -25.25
C ILE A 644 13.24 -33.89 -25.85
N GLU A 645 13.28 -34.24 -27.14
CA GLU A 645 12.15 -34.90 -27.80
C GLU A 645 11.84 -36.24 -27.12
N MET A 646 12.88 -36.97 -26.72
CA MET A 646 12.76 -38.22 -25.99
C MET A 646 12.17 -38.04 -24.60
N ALA A 647 12.66 -37.05 -23.83
CA ALA A 647 12.13 -36.71 -22.52
C ALA A 647 10.66 -36.27 -22.57
N GLN A 648 10.26 -35.49 -23.59
CA GLN A 648 8.87 -35.10 -23.81
C GLN A 648 7.95 -36.30 -24.08
N ARG A 649 8.44 -37.31 -24.81
CA ARG A 649 7.71 -38.56 -25.04
C ARG A 649 7.58 -39.38 -23.75
N ILE A 650 8.64 -39.44 -22.94
CA ILE A 650 8.66 -40.12 -21.63
C ILE A 650 7.69 -39.46 -20.64
N LEU A 651 7.64 -38.12 -20.61
CA LEU A 651 6.68 -37.36 -19.81
C LEU A 651 5.22 -37.64 -20.17
N SER A 652 4.96 -38.05 -21.41
CA SER A 652 3.61 -38.30 -21.91
C SER A 652 3.10 -39.72 -21.61
N SER A 653 3.95 -40.60 -21.09
CA SER A 653 3.59 -41.98 -20.73
C SER A 653 3.65 -42.18 -19.22
N ARG A 654 4.84 -42.45 -18.67
CA ARG A 654 5.10 -42.63 -17.24
C ARG A 654 6.53 -42.15 -16.97
N ALA A 655 6.66 -40.88 -16.63
CA ALA A 655 7.95 -40.25 -16.41
C ALA A 655 8.70 -40.88 -15.23
N PRO A 656 10.02 -41.04 -15.30
CA PRO A 656 10.81 -41.35 -14.12
C PRO A 656 10.72 -40.17 -13.14
N ASP A 657 10.69 -40.47 -11.84
CA ASP A 657 10.56 -39.48 -10.77
C ASP A 657 11.62 -38.36 -10.88
N GLY A 658 12.84 -38.70 -11.32
CA GLY A 658 13.90 -37.74 -11.57
C GLY A 658 13.58 -36.70 -12.64
N LEU A 659 12.87 -37.06 -13.71
CA LEU A 659 12.50 -36.12 -14.78
C LEU A 659 11.37 -35.18 -14.33
N LEU A 660 10.39 -35.70 -13.58
CA LEU A 660 9.35 -34.89 -12.97
C LEU A 660 9.93 -33.88 -11.97
N TRP A 661 10.89 -34.33 -11.16
CA TRP A 661 11.57 -33.47 -10.20
C TRP A 661 12.32 -32.31 -10.86
N ILE A 662 13.01 -32.53 -11.99
CA ILE A 662 13.68 -31.45 -12.75
C ILE A 662 12.66 -30.43 -13.28
N VAL A 663 11.55 -30.91 -13.85
CA VAL A 663 10.48 -30.02 -14.36
C VAL A 663 9.88 -29.21 -13.23
N ASP A 664 9.59 -29.84 -12.08
CA ASP A 664 9.03 -29.17 -10.92
C ASP A 664 10.01 -28.17 -10.28
N ARG A 665 11.31 -28.47 -10.30
CA ARG A 665 12.38 -27.55 -9.88
C ARG A 665 12.40 -26.29 -10.75
N LEU A 666 12.36 -26.44 -12.08
CA LEU A 666 12.29 -25.30 -13.02
C LEU A 666 10.99 -24.50 -12.87
N LYS A 667 9.84 -25.16 -12.73
CA LYS A 667 8.56 -24.49 -12.45
C LYS A 667 8.67 -23.65 -11.20
N HIS A 668 9.19 -24.23 -10.12
CA HIS A 668 9.31 -23.55 -8.85
C HIS A 668 10.20 -22.31 -8.94
N LEU A 669 11.38 -22.44 -9.57
CA LEU A 669 12.28 -21.33 -9.85
C LEU A 669 11.56 -20.16 -10.55
N LEU A 670 10.86 -20.44 -11.65
CA LEU A 670 10.15 -19.42 -12.42
C LEU A 670 8.97 -18.82 -11.65
N ILE A 671 8.25 -19.63 -10.86
CA ILE A 671 7.18 -19.14 -9.99
C ILE A 671 7.74 -18.18 -8.94
N GLU A 672 8.87 -18.50 -8.31
CA GLU A 672 9.50 -17.62 -7.33
C GLU A 672 10.01 -16.31 -7.94
N VAL A 673 10.56 -16.35 -9.17
CA VAL A 673 10.88 -15.14 -9.95
C VAL A 673 9.64 -14.26 -10.13
N LEU A 674 8.51 -14.84 -10.58
CA LEU A 674 7.27 -14.10 -10.81
C LEU A 674 6.67 -13.55 -9.51
N LYS A 675 6.77 -14.28 -8.40
CA LYS A 675 6.30 -13.82 -7.08
C LYS A 675 7.10 -12.61 -6.60
N GLU A 676 8.43 -12.62 -6.75
CA GLU A 676 9.26 -11.49 -6.34
C GLU A 676 9.00 -10.25 -7.21
N GLU A 677 8.87 -10.40 -8.52
CA GLU A 677 8.46 -9.30 -9.40
C GLU A 677 7.08 -8.75 -8.99
N GLY A 678 6.13 -9.65 -8.69
CA GLY A 678 4.81 -9.28 -8.21
C GLY A 678 4.85 -8.47 -6.91
N LYS A 679 5.71 -8.84 -5.94
CA LYS A 679 5.90 -8.07 -4.70
C LYS A 679 6.46 -6.67 -4.96
N ILE A 680 7.46 -6.54 -5.84
CA ILE A 680 8.04 -5.24 -6.21
C ILE A 680 6.97 -4.34 -6.84
N LEU A 681 6.17 -4.89 -7.77
CA LEU A 681 5.10 -4.14 -8.41
C LEU A 681 3.99 -3.75 -7.43
N ARG A 682 3.58 -4.63 -6.51
CA ARG A 682 2.59 -4.32 -5.47
C ARG A 682 3.11 -3.25 -4.51
N SER A 683 4.38 -3.32 -4.13
CA SER A 683 5.04 -2.27 -3.35
C SER A 683 4.97 -0.92 -4.06
N ARG A 684 5.38 -0.89 -5.34
CA ARG A 684 5.34 0.32 -6.16
C ARG A 684 3.91 0.83 -6.35
N LEU A 685 2.94 -0.06 -6.54
CA LEU A 685 1.53 0.29 -6.65
C LEU A 685 1.02 0.92 -5.36
N SER A 686 1.43 0.39 -4.20
CA SER A 686 1.13 1.00 -2.90
C SER A 686 1.72 2.40 -2.81
N ASP A 687 2.97 2.61 -3.22
CA ASP A 687 3.62 3.94 -3.19
C ASP A 687 2.89 4.93 -4.12
N ILE A 688 2.53 4.50 -5.33
CA ILE A 688 1.75 5.30 -6.29
C ILE A 688 0.37 5.65 -5.73
N ARG A 689 -0.30 4.70 -5.07
CA ARG A 689 -1.64 4.91 -4.48
C ARG A 689 -1.60 5.83 -3.26
N ARG A 690 -0.51 5.83 -2.50
CA ARG A 690 -0.27 6.75 -1.36
C ARG A 690 0.09 8.18 -1.78
N GLN A 691 0.34 8.43 -3.07
CA GLN A 691 0.53 9.79 -3.60
C GLN A 691 -0.82 10.41 -4.01
N GLY A 692 -1.86 10.15 -3.22
CA GLY A 692 -3.23 10.56 -3.52
C GLY A 692 -3.52 12.03 -3.21
N TYR A 693 -4.76 12.40 -3.50
CA TYR A 693 -5.28 13.75 -3.63
C TYR A 693 -5.29 14.49 -2.28
N HIS A 694 -4.59 15.63 -2.18
CA HIS A 694 -4.60 16.58 -1.04
C HIS A 694 -4.48 15.96 0.36
N GLU A 695 -3.71 14.88 0.45
CA GLU A 695 -3.68 13.99 1.60
C GLU A 695 -3.05 14.62 2.86
N GLU A 696 -2.04 15.48 2.72
CA GLU A 696 -1.30 16.03 3.88
C GLU A 696 -2.18 16.83 4.85
N GLU A 697 -3.04 17.72 4.32
CA GLU A 697 -3.94 18.51 5.17
C GLU A 697 -5.04 17.62 5.79
N ALA A 698 -5.54 16.64 5.05
CA ALA A 698 -6.59 15.73 5.50
C ALA A 698 -6.07 14.74 6.56
N TYR A 699 -4.82 14.27 6.45
CA TYR A 699 -4.19 13.44 7.48
C TYR A 699 -3.94 14.23 8.76
N VAL A 700 -3.47 15.48 8.68
CA VAL A 700 -3.32 16.32 9.89
C VAL A 700 -4.66 16.50 10.61
N ILE A 701 -5.76 16.66 9.89
CA ILE A 701 -7.11 16.70 10.49
C ILE A 701 -7.44 15.37 11.16
N SER A 702 -7.22 14.26 10.46
CA SER A 702 -7.49 12.90 10.93
C SER A 702 -6.74 12.60 12.23
N ASP A 703 -5.42 12.80 12.24
CA ASP A 703 -4.55 12.49 13.38
C ASP A 703 -4.96 13.31 14.62
N ARG A 704 -5.20 14.62 14.43
CA ARG A 704 -5.65 15.48 15.54
C ARG A 704 -7.04 15.11 16.04
N ALA A 705 -7.97 14.85 15.14
CA ALA A 705 -9.34 14.49 15.50
C ALA A 705 -9.36 13.17 16.27
N GLU A 706 -8.63 12.16 15.83
CA GLU A 706 -8.51 10.87 16.51
C GLU A 706 -8.05 11.03 17.96
N VAL A 707 -6.93 11.74 18.18
CA VAL A 707 -6.37 11.99 19.51
C VAL A 707 -7.36 12.75 20.40
N ILE A 708 -7.95 13.84 19.91
CA ILE A 708 -8.90 14.67 20.68
C ILE A 708 -10.14 13.86 21.07
N VAL A 709 -10.70 13.10 20.12
CA VAL A 709 -11.89 12.28 20.35
C VAL A 709 -11.59 11.19 21.38
N ASN A 710 -10.46 10.51 21.24
CA ASN A 710 -10.02 9.50 22.21
C ASN A 710 -9.94 10.11 23.62
N ALA A 711 -9.34 11.29 23.73
CA ALA A 711 -9.21 12.01 24.99
C ALA A 711 -10.57 12.40 25.62
N LEU A 712 -11.52 12.85 24.78
CA LEU A 712 -12.88 13.20 25.22
C LEU A 712 -13.65 11.96 25.69
N ARG A 713 -13.58 10.84 24.95
CA ARG A 713 -14.25 9.58 25.31
C ARG A 713 -13.71 8.96 26.58
N ARG A 714 -12.40 9.04 26.80
CA ARG A 714 -11.74 8.61 28.05
C ARG A 714 -11.95 9.61 29.21
N ASN A 715 -12.73 10.68 29.01
CA ASN A 715 -13.02 11.73 30.00
C ASN A 715 -11.76 12.45 30.52
N TRP A 716 -10.69 12.51 29.74
CA TRP A 716 -9.46 13.23 30.11
C TRP A 716 -9.64 14.74 30.00
N TYR A 717 -10.50 15.18 29.08
CA TYR A 717 -10.89 16.57 28.89
C TYR A 717 -12.40 16.71 29.03
N ARG A 718 -12.83 17.85 29.58
CA ARG A 718 -14.23 18.25 29.63
C ARG A 718 -14.36 19.59 28.92
N VAL A 719 -15.20 19.63 27.89
CA VAL A 719 -15.58 20.90 27.27
C VAL A 719 -16.65 21.53 28.14
N THR A 720 -16.28 22.57 28.89
CA THR A 720 -17.19 23.37 29.72
C THR A 720 -17.88 24.46 28.92
#